data_AF-A0A958KJB0-F1
#
_entry.id   AF-A0A958KJB0-F1
#
_cell.length_a   1.000
_cell.length_b   1.000
_cell.length_c   1.000
_cell.angle_alpha   90.00
_cell.angle_beta   90.00
_cell.angle_gamma   90.00
#
_symmetry.space_group_name_H-M   'P 1'
#
loop_
_entity.id
_entity.type
_entity.pdbx_description
1 polymer ?
#
loop_
_entity_poly.entity_id
_entity_poly.type
_entity_poly.pdbx_seq_one_letter_code
_entity_poly.pdbx_strand_id
1 'polypeptide(L)'
;MFRKVAHWFFVLVVLLSAAASASAEELTGTLSVSVIDYSNGTHEKSYSLQLSANNFLQLELSDPESISSHILQSGAVIKVSGSYISSQLFHVDTISLVNLSPNLSSQTIGTNAVTGVRRPVIILVNIGSNNAFCSSSLVDQIMFTNSDSARAAYETVSRNQLTWNRDTDANGSPDIFGPFTISPSTGSCSNYNGWGMAAYDAAENAGVDFSQYNHRIFVIPRICGFGGVANVGCGETCTAYILDCHEPNVWAHELGHNLGMDHAGDDLNNDGTIESEYGDTSCIMGFTYNQILFNAPHIAQMGWLDAFGSKMIEVSTTGHTNLLSLEADSAVNSNAQIIRVLKSTGVYYYLSYRKNSGVFDELSSEFEGKVSVHTKAGGLTQTAFIDALAEGESFVDSTLGLTVCHNSSNGTSANISVVFNSSHDCDGEDEPVGGSGGAVPGDSDGDGVTDSQETADSTDSSDPGSYMEHLTSPIYALWNSYLGVMNVLELVNPGSTDTTATISLYSITGNHIYSLSYLISAGQQYDVVLNSFPGFLTDSYGIVMITYSGGELDGRSSYYRPSGSQYEFAYSAPFAPVLRGTTGLSFNTYQPSVNSSELNWRVNNWLSIVNLAASSKQFRVKTYNQVGALLADVTHTVPAFGRSDVDGGHELVGPSIIGFHEIIPLDQDEPYIALLTRYGTNAGPSEAETAYTFAFPLSAHAGTGRPIFLPTSRQFGETNWIEVVNTSASATSVTIEWYDSDGSLKLTQFINLDPHAQLHFQADGTILDSGERGHVRITPTVANSIIAQSMLYYRSSSGSIQAMSGVQAKEALGSEYSGSYNLWLNMENYLTISNILNQTVVVRIDSAGSDSSTGTAFVTLAPYETTSIPVHSTAELNTSPDTYGSLLLTPDAIRSLIVDTHRLRYESSNLDFAFPTTVRPQ
;
A
#
# COMPACT_ATOMS: atom_id res chain seq x y z
N MET A 1 18.49 -12.65 -46.27
CA MET A 1 18.42 -11.45 -47.14
C MET A 1 18.38 -10.23 -46.22
N PHE A 2 19.33 -9.31 -46.37
CA PHE A 2 19.54 -8.00 -45.70
C PHE A 2 18.29 -7.40 -45.01
N ARG A 3 18.23 -7.01 -43.72
CA ARG A 3 19.04 -6.13 -42.81
C ARG A 3 19.19 -4.65 -43.25
N LYS A 4 18.59 -3.77 -42.41
CA LYS A 4 19.13 -2.51 -41.78
C LYS A 4 18.87 -1.08 -42.39
N VAL A 5 18.27 -0.23 -41.52
CA VAL A 5 18.75 1.09 -40.97
C VAL A 5 18.51 2.42 -41.72
N ALA A 6 17.87 3.40 -41.03
CA ALA A 6 18.30 4.81 -40.74
C ALA A 6 17.06 5.62 -40.24
N HIS A 7 16.91 6.12 -38.99
CA HIS A 7 17.56 7.21 -38.23
C HIS A 7 17.69 8.59 -38.91
N TRP A 8 16.86 9.53 -38.42
CA TRP A 8 17.05 10.99 -38.17
C TRP A 8 17.85 11.87 -39.14
N PHE A 9 17.27 13.02 -39.55
CA PHE A 9 18.03 14.29 -39.64
C PHE A 9 17.13 15.53 -39.45
N PHE A 10 17.44 16.25 -38.37
CA PHE A 10 17.04 17.62 -38.04
C PHE A 10 17.73 18.61 -39.00
N VAL A 11 17.05 19.68 -39.44
CA VAL A 11 17.72 20.94 -39.81
C VAL A 11 17.06 22.09 -39.07
N LEU A 12 17.81 22.58 -38.09
CA LEU A 12 17.68 23.86 -37.41
C LEU A 12 17.90 24.99 -38.44
N VAL A 13 16.90 25.84 -38.67
CA VAL A 13 17.10 27.19 -39.21
C VAL A 13 16.67 28.17 -38.13
N VAL A 14 17.67 28.81 -37.51
CA VAL A 14 17.50 30.01 -36.69
C VAL A 14 17.05 31.14 -37.62
N LEU A 15 15.79 31.54 -37.49
CA LEU A 15 15.31 32.86 -37.90
C LEU A 15 14.63 33.49 -36.70
N LEU A 16 15.30 34.51 -36.15
CA LEU A 16 14.68 35.49 -35.27
C LEU A 16 13.50 36.12 -36.02
N SER A 17 12.29 35.69 -35.69
CA SER A 17 11.08 36.47 -35.86
C SER A 17 10.31 36.34 -34.57
N ALA A 18 10.02 37.48 -33.94
CA ALA A 18 9.30 37.59 -32.68
C ALA A 18 8.07 36.67 -32.68
N ALA A 19 8.17 35.52 -32.01
CA ALA A 19 7.02 34.74 -31.64
C ALA A 19 6.31 35.53 -30.56
N ALA A 20 5.24 36.21 -30.94
CA ALA A 20 4.21 36.56 -29.98
C ALA A 20 3.84 35.25 -29.28
N SER A 21 4.11 35.17 -27.98
CA SER A 21 3.63 34.11 -27.12
C SER A 21 2.10 34.13 -27.22
N ALA A 22 1.52 33.29 -28.07
CA ALA A 22 0.12 32.93 -27.92
C ALA A 22 0.06 32.22 -26.57
N SER A 23 -0.52 32.89 -25.57
CA SER A 23 -0.79 32.26 -24.29
C SER A 23 -1.63 31.01 -24.56
N ALA A 24 -1.20 29.86 -24.06
CA ALA A 24 -2.02 28.66 -24.07
C ALA A 24 -3.39 29.00 -23.47
N GLU A 25 -4.45 28.58 -24.14
CA GLU A 25 -5.81 28.87 -23.71
C GLU A 25 -6.19 27.89 -22.61
N GLU A 26 -6.73 28.39 -21.52
CA GLU A 26 -7.15 27.57 -20.38
C GLU A 26 -8.68 27.42 -20.37
N LEU A 27 -9.16 26.17 -20.38
CA LEU A 27 -10.57 25.84 -20.30
C LEU A 27 -10.84 25.03 -19.03
N THR A 28 -12.04 25.20 -18.47
CA THR A 28 -12.51 24.43 -17.31
C THR A 28 -13.91 23.92 -17.60
N GLY A 29 -14.14 22.64 -17.33
CA GLY A 29 -15.42 21.99 -17.58
C GLY A 29 -15.49 20.60 -16.99
N THR A 30 -16.61 19.93 -17.19
CA THR A 30 -16.83 18.56 -16.75
C THR A 30 -16.39 17.60 -17.84
N LEU A 31 -15.49 16.68 -17.54
CA LEU A 31 -15.02 15.66 -18.48
C LEU A 31 -16.12 14.62 -18.72
N SER A 32 -16.27 14.21 -19.97
CA SER A 32 -17.04 13.04 -20.37
C SER A 32 -16.12 12.10 -21.14
N VAL A 33 -16.00 10.87 -20.65
CA VAL A 33 -15.22 9.79 -21.28
C VAL A 33 -16.21 8.83 -21.91
N SER A 34 -16.07 8.63 -23.21
CA SER A 34 -16.93 7.73 -23.98
C SER A 34 -16.10 6.66 -24.65
N VAL A 35 -16.67 5.47 -24.77
CA VAL A 35 -16.08 4.37 -25.54
C VAL A 35 -16.90 4.21 -26.81
N ILE A 36 -16.22 4.05 -27.93
CA ILE A 36 -16.81 3.84 -29.26
C ILE A 36 -16.54 2.39 -29.67
N ASP A 37 -17.60 1.60 -29.81
CA ASP A 37 -17.50 0.14 -29.95
C ASP A 37 -17.76 -0.29 -31.39
N TYR A 38 -16.68 -0.57 -32.13
CA TYR A 38 -16.78 -0.95 -33.54
C TYR A 38 -17.36 -2.36 -33.70
N SER A 39 -18.23 -2.56 -34.69
CA SER A 39 -18.92 -3.86 -34.88
C SER A 39 -17.97 -5.03 -35.23
N ASN A 40 -16.69 -4.75 -35.48
CA ASN A 40 -15.62 -5.73 -35.71
C ASN A 40 -14.85 -6.09 -34.42
N GLY A 41 -15.25 -5.60 -33.25
CA GLY A 41 -14.59 -5.87 -31.97
C GLY A 41 -13.38 -4.99 -31.66
N THR A 42 -13.18 -3.87 -32.37
CA THR A 42 -12.21 -2.83 -31.99
C THR A 42 -12.90 -1.68 -31.28
N HIS A 43 -12.18 -0.84 -30.55
CA HIS A 43 -12.76 0.31 -29.84
C HIS A 43 -11.94 1.60 -30.01
N GLU A 44 -12.48 2.71 -29.50
CA GLU A 44 -11.75 3.96 -29.32
C GLU A 44 -12.28 4.70 -28.08
N LYS A 45 -11.38 5.16 -27.19
CA LYS A 45 -11.75 6.07 -26.08
C LYS A 45 -11.74 7.51 -26.57
N SER A 46 -12.86 8.21 -26.34
CA SER A 46 -13.06 9.61 -26.73
C SER A 46 -13.28 10.49 -25.51
N TYR A 47 -12.58 11.63 -25.48
CA TYR A 47 -12.62 12.59 -24.38
C TYR A 47 -13.31 13.86 -24.84
N SER A 48 -14.25 14.36 -24.04
CA SER A 48 -14.88 15.66 -24.29
C SER A 48 -15.05 16.46 -23.01
N LEU A 49 -14.94 17.77 -23.13
CA LEU A 49 -15.10 18.72 -22.05
C LEU A 49 -16.45 19.43 -22.20
N GLN A 50 -17.34 19.23 -21.23
CA GLN A 50 -18.59 19.95 -21.11
C GLN A 50 -18.35 21.31 -20.47
N LEU A 51 -18.48 22.38 -21.25
CA LEU A 51 -18.30 23.77 -20.80
C LEU A 51 -19.61 24.39 -20.28
N SER A 52 -20.75 23.88 -20.73
CA SER A 52 -22.10 24.18 -20.23
C SER A 52 -23.06 23.04 -20.61
N ALA A 53 -24.30 23.05 -20.10
CA ALA A 53 -25.27 21.95 -20.27
C ALA A 53 -25.34 21.37 -21.70
N ASN A 54 -25.24 22.23 -22.72
CA ASN A 54 -25.35 21.84 -24.13
C ASN A 54 -24.11 22.23 -24.97
N ASN A 55 -22.95 22.48 -24.35
CA ASN A 55 -21.71 22.82 -25.05
C ASN A 55 -20.60 21.85 -24.70
N PHE A 56 -20.24 21.00 -25.66
CA PHE A 56 -19.19 20.00 -25.54
C PHE A 56 -18.06 20.31 -26.52
N LEU A 57 -16.83 20.17 -26.04
CA LEU A 57 -15.62 20.35 -26.81
C LEU A 57 -14.83 19.04 -26.82
N GLN A 58 -14.53 18.49 -27.99
CA GLN A 58 -13.73 17.27 -28.09
C GLN A 58 -12.28 17.59 -27.72
N LEU A 59 -11.67 16.73 -26.91
CA LEU A 59 -10.27 16.85 -26.48
C LEU A 59 -9.41 15.87 -27.28
N GLU A 60 -8.34 16.38 -27.88
CA GLU A 60 -7.25 15.57 -28.39
C GLU A 60 -6.15 15.50 -27.32
N LEU A 61 -5.95 14.32 -26.75
CA LEU A 61 -4.92 14.04 -25.75
C LEU A 61 -3.71 13.41 -26.45
N SER A 62 -2.51 13.96 -26.26
CA SER A 62 -1.29 13.47 -26.89
C SER A 62 -0.81 12.12 -26.34
N ASP A 63 -1.09 11.85 -25.06
CA ASP A 63 -0.76 10.61 -24.37
C ASP A 63 -1.75 10.37 -23.21
N PRO A 64 -2.96 9.87 -23.51
CA PRO A 64 -3.98 9.64 -22.49
C PRO A 64 -3.61 8.57 -21.46
N GLU A 65 -2.71 7.63 -21.79
CA GLU A 65 -2.33 6.51 -20.92
C GLU A 65 -1.37 6.93 -19.80
N SER A 66 -0.60 8.01 -19.97
CA SER A 66 0.26 8.56 -18.91
C SER A 66 -0.47 9.49 -17.93
N ILE A 67 -1.74 9.81 -18.20
CA ILE A 67 -2.57 10.64 -17.33
C ILE A 67 -3.33 9.73 -16.36
N SER A 68 -3.25 10.04 -15.06
CA SER A 68 -3.93 9.26 -14.02
C SER A 68 -5.41 9.02 -14.36
N SER A 69 -5.84 7.76 -14.24
CA SER A 69 -7.24 7.35 -14.50
C SER A 69 -8.26 8.03 -13.59
N HIS A 70 -7.85 8.68 -12.50
CA HIS A 70 -8.71 9.52 -11.65
C HIS A 70 -8.98 10.92 -12.23
N ILE A 71 -8.12 11.38 -13.13
CA ILE A 71 -8.30 12.63 -13.88
C ILE A 71 -9.22 12.38 -15.08
N LEU A 72 -9.08 11.22 -15.72
CA LEU A 72 -9.83 10.80 -16.91
C LEU A 72 -11.11 10.02 -16.55
N GLN A 73 -11.97 10.59 -15.71
CA GLN A 73 -13.28 10.00 -15.38
C GLN A 73 -14.44 10.88 -15.83
N SER A 74 -15.49 10.28 -16.36
CA SER A 74 -16.73 11.00 -16.65
C SER A 74 -17.26 11.65 -15.37
N GLY A 75 -17.60 12.94 -15.45
CA GLY A 75 -18.02 13.75 -14.30
C GLY A 75 -16.89 14.53 -13.63
N ALA A 76 -15.61 14.23 -13.89
CA ALA A 76 -14.49 14.97 -13.30
C ALA A 76 -14.48 16.43 -13.76
N VAL A 77 -14.37 17.38 -12.83
CA VAL A 77 -14.19 18.80 -13.20
C VAL A 77 -12.71 19.07 -13.40
N ILE A 78 -12.31 19.23 -14.66
CA ILE A 78 -10.92 19.36 -15.09
C ILE A 78 -10.63 20.73 -15.67
N LYS A 79 -9.37 21.15 -15.52
CA LYS A 79 -8.75 22.28 -16.21
C LYS A 79 -7.84 21.71 -17.27
N VAL A 80 -8.02 22.17 -18.51
CA VAL A 80 -7.13 21.86 -19.62
C VAL A 80 -6.48 23.14 -20.11
N SER A 81 -5.21 23.07 -20.47
CA SER A 81 -4.48 24.14 -21.17
C SER A 81 -4.02 23.63 -22.53
N GLY A 82 -4.18 24.44 -23.56
CA GLY A 82 -3.78 24.05 -24.91
C GLY A 82 -4.24 25.02 -25.99
N SER A 83 -4.66 24.49 -27.15
CA SER A 83 -5.08 25.31 -28.29
C SER A 83 -6.22 24.69 -29.10
N TYR A 84 -7.10 25.54 -29.64
CA TYR A 84 -8.16 25.08 -30.56
C TYR A 84 -7.57 24.64 -31.90
N ILE A 85 -7.91 23.43 -32.32
CA ILE A 85 -7.69 22.95 -33.69
C ILE A 85 -8.85 23.40 -34.58
N SER A 86 -10.08 23.38 -34.05
CA SER A 86 -11.29 23.90 -34.69
C SER A 86 -12.28 24.39 -33.63
N SER A 87 -13.45 24.90 -34.04
CA SER A 87 -14.50 25.31 -33.09
C SER A 87 -15.06 24.18 -32.22
N GLN A 88 -14.72 22.91 -32.51
CA GLN A 88 -15.22 21.72 -31.82
C GLN A 88 -14.11 20.76 -31.35
N LEU A 89 -12.84 21.07 -31.61
CA LEU A 89 -11.70 20.21 -31.27
C LEU A 89 -10.59 21.03 -30.62
N PHE A 90 -10.10 20.58 -29.46
CA PHE A 90 -9.09 21.24 -28.65
C PHE A 90 -7.93 20.30 -28.35
N HIS A 91 -6.73 20.71 -28.73
CA HIS A 91 -5.49 20.00 -28.39
C HIS A 91 -5.11 20.31 -26.96
N VAL A 92 -4.85 19.28 -26.15
CA VAL A 92 -4.51 19.44 -24.73
C VAL A 92 -3.01 19.26 -24.53
N ASP A 93 -2.36 20.32 -24.05
CA ASP A 93 -0.94 20.28 -23.64
C ASP A 93 -0.82 19.82 -22.18
N THR A 94 -1.70 20.30 -21.29
CA THR A 94 -1.75 19.88 -19.88
C THR A 94 -3.18 19.75 -19.38
N ILE A 95 -3.38 18.84 -18.44
CA ILE A 95 -4.67 18.53 -17.79
C ILE A 95 -4.48 18.41 -16.28
N SER A 96 -5.44 18.93 -15.51
CA SER A 96 -5.44 18.85 -14.04
C SER A 96 -6.85 18.88 -13.48
N LEU A 97 -7.07 18.39 -12.26
CA LEU A 97 -8.34 18.48 -11.55
C LEU A 97 -8.50 19.87 -10.91
N VAL A 98 -9.67 20.51 -11.08
CA VAL A 98 -9.92 21.90 -10.60
C VAL A 98 -10.37 21.92 -9.13
N ASN A 99 -11.16 20.93 -8.72
CA ASN A 99 -11.64 20.74 -7.36
C ASN A 99 -12.10 19.29 -7.19
N LEU A 100 -11.83 18.68 -6.04
CA LEU A 100 -12.62 17.54 -5.57
C LEU A 100 -14.01 18.10 -5.23
N SER A 101 -14.98 17.96 -6.12
CA SER A 101 -16.38 18.14 -5.70
C SER A 101 -16.63 17.21 -4.51
N PRO A 102 -17.40 17.57 -3.47
CA PRO A 102 -17.74 16.66 -2.38
C PRO A 102 -18.45 15.39 -2.86
N ASN A 103 -19.02 15.43 -4.07
CA ASN A 103 -19.60 14.28 -4.77
C ASN A 103 -18.63 13.51 -5.69
N LEU A 104 -17.36 13.95 -5.79
CA LEU A 104 -16.28 13.28 -6.53
C LEU A 104 -15.09 12.91 -5.61
N SER A 105 -15.08 13.37 -4.35
CA SER A 105 -14.17 12.88 -3.30
C SER A 105 -14.54 11.49 -2.76
N SER A 106 -15.46 10.78 -3.43
CA SER A 106 -15.98 9.48 -3.04
C SER A 106 -16.74 8.82 -4.20
N GLN A 107 -16.05 8.53 -5.30
CA GLN A 107 -16.19 7.18 -5.85
C GLN A 107 -14.90 6.44 -5.50
N THR A 108 -14.64 6.19 -4.21
CA THR A 108 -14.75 4.81 -3.73
C THR A 108 -15.57 3.95 -4.70
N ILE A 109 -14.99 2.88 -5.25
CA ILE A 109 -15.81 1.72 -5.62
C ILE A 109 -16.65 1.47 -4.36
N GLY A 110 -17.95 1.74 -4.50
CA GLY A 110 -18.80 1.91 -3.34
C GLY A 110 -18.67 0.70 -2.44
N THR A 111 -18.49 0.96 -1.16
CA THR A 111 -19.04 0.10 -0.10
C THR A 111 -20.59 0.03 -0.17
N ASN A 112 -21.20 0.67 -1.17
CA ASN A 112 -22.61 0.58 -1.51
C ASN A 112 -22.78 -0.06 -2.90
N ALA A 113 -23.47 -1.20 -2.93
CA ALA A 113 -23.85 -1.88 -4.15
C ALA A 113 -24.62 -0.97 -5.12
N VAL A 114 -24.37 -1.13 -6.43
CA VAL A 114 -25.05 -0.40 -7.51
C VAL A 114 -26.47 -0.93 -7.66
N THR A 115 -27.40 -0.35 -6.92
CA THR A 115 -28.79 -0.81 -6.78
C THR A 115 -29.80 0.29 -7.14
N GLY A 116 -31.09 -0.06 -7.16
CA GLY A 116 -32.21 0.85 -7.35
C GLY A 116 -32.82 0.81 -8.76
N VAL A 117 -33.64 1.82 -9.05
CA VAL A 117 -34.37 1.95 -10.31
C VAL A 117 -33.70 3.03 -11.17
N ARG A 118 -33.26 2.67 -12.38
CA ARG A 118 -32.76 3.61 -13.39
C ARG A 118 -33.91 4.13 -14.24
N ARG A 119 -33.86 5.40 -14.64
CA ARG A 119 -34.91 6.09 -15.40
C ARG A 119 -34.38 6.48 -16.78
N PRO A 120 -34.43 5.57 -17.76
CA PRO A 120 -34.02 5.84 -19.12
C PRO A 120 -35.09 6.60 -19.91
N VAL A 121 -34.65 7.49 -20.80
CA VAL A 121 -35.44 7.99 -21.92
C VAL A 121 -34.78 7.58 -23.22
N ILE A 122 -35.56 7.01 -24.14
CA ILE A 122 -35.05 6.52 -25.42
C ILE A 122 -35.57 7.41 -26.55
N ILE A 123 -34.64 7.95 -27.33
CA ILE A 123 -34.94 8.85 -28.45
C ILE A 123 -34.57 8.16 -29.77
N LEU A 124 -35.58 7.90 -30.61
CA LEU A 124 -35.36 7.39 -31.96
C LEU A 124 -34.96 8.55 -32.88
N VAL A 125 -33.91 8.39 -33.68
CA VAL A 125 -33.33 9.48 -34.48
C VAL A 125 -33.21 9.09 -35.96
N ASN A 126 -33.68 9.97 -36.85
CA ASN A 126 -33.39 9.91 -38.28
C ASN A 126 -32.33 10.97 -38.63
N ILE A 127 -31.35 10.61 -39.46
CA ILE A 127 -30.28 11.52 -39.91
C ILE A 127 -30.44 11.77 -41.41
N GLY A 128 -30.99 12.92 -41.76
CA GLY A 128 -31.38 13.23 -43.13
C GLY A 128 -32.42 12.24 -43.66
N SER A 129 -32.08 11.50 -44.72
CA SER A 129 -32.92 10.44 -45.29
C SER A 129 -32.70 9.05 -44.69
N ASN A 130 -31.75 8.91 -43.77
CA ASN A 130 -31.47 7.64 -43.09
C ASN A 130 -32.34 7.54 -41.83
N ASN A 131 -33.15 6.50 -41.73
CA ASN A 131 -34.07 6.33 -40.62
C ASN A 131 -33.46 5.50 -39.49
N ALA A 132 -33.90 5.73 -38.26
CA ALA A 132 -33.63 4.83 -37.14
C ALA A 132 -34.02 3.40 -37.55
N PHE A 133 -33.11 2.45 -37.30
CA PHE A 133 -33.24 1.10 -37.85
C PHE A 133 -34.30 0.25 -37.12
N CYS A 134 -34.66 0.60 -35.87
CA CYS A 134 -35.64 -0.10 -35.06
C CYS A 134 -36.93 0.69 -34.84
N SER A 135 -38.06 -0.03 -34.75
CA SER A 135 -39.34 0.53 -34.33
C SER A 135 -39.43 0.68 -32.81
N SER A 136 -40.27 1.59 -32.31
CA SER A 136 -40.54 1.75 -30.88
C SER A 136 -40.97 0.44 -30.19
N SER A 137 -41.81 -0.37 -30.85
CA SER A 137 -42.23 -1.68 -30.32
C SER A 137 -41.08 -2.67 -30.20
N LEU A 138 -40.11 -2.65 -31.12
CA LEU A 138 -38.96 -3.53 -31.06
C LEU A 138 -38.00 -3.09 -29.95
N VAL A 139 -37.78 -1.79 -29.81
CA VAL A 139 -36.98 -1.22 -28.73
C VAL A 139 -37.58 -1.57 -27.37
N ASP A 140 -38.89 -1.48 -27.21
CA ASP A 140 -39.58 -1.88 -25.98
C ASP A 140 -39.42 -3.37 -25.65
N GLN A 141 -39.39 -4.23 -26.67
CA GLN A 141 -39.12 -5.66 -26.53
C GLN A 141 -37.69 -5.91 -26.05
N ILE A 142 -36.70 -5.35 -26.74
CA ILE A 142 -35.27 -5.60 -26.50
C ILE A 142 -34.79 -4.96 -25.20
N MET A 143 -35.27 -3.75 -24.87
CA MET A 143 -34.83 -3.06 -23.66
C MET A 143 -35.57 -3.54 -22.41
N PHE A 144 -36.88 -3.80 -22.49
CA PHE A 144 -37.71 -3.92 -21.28
C PHE A 144 -38.52 -5.21 -21.12
N THR A 145 -39.08 -5.78 -22.21
CA THR A 145 -40.21 -6.73 -22.06
C THR A 145 -39.92 -8.17 -22.47
N ASN A 146 -38.95 -8.42 -23.34
CA ASN A 146 -38.53 -9.78 -23.63
C ASN A 146 -37.81 -10.40 -22.41
N SER A 147 -37.86 -11.73 -22.31
CA SER A 147 -37.20 -12.47 -21.23
C SER A 147 -35.68 -12.40 -21.26
N ASP A 148 -35.11 -12.10 -22.44
CA ASP A 148 -33.69 -11.87 -22.72
C ASP A 148 -33.37 -10.37 -22.89
N SER A 149 -34.27 -9.49 -22.46
CA SER A 149 -34.07 -8.05 -22.58
C SER A 149 -32.89 -7.56 -21.72
N ALA A 150 -32.34 -6.39 -22.07
CA ALA A 150 -31.29 -5.74 -21.28
C ALA A 150 -31.74 -5.53 -19.82
N ARG A 151 -33.00 -5.15 -19.59
CA ARG A 151 -33.59 -5.09 -18.25
C ARG A 151 -33.53 -6.44 -17.54
N ALA A 152 -33.94 -7.52 -18.21
CA ALA A 152 -33.94 -8.87 -17.62
C ALA A 152 -32.53 -9.35 -17.27
N ALA A 153 -31.52 -8.99 -18.08
CA ALA A 153 -30.12 -9.30 -17.78
C ALA A 153 -29.68 -8.65 -16.46
N TYR A 154 -29.95 -7.34 -16.29
CA TYR A 154 -29.63 -6.62 -15.05
C TYR A 154 -30.42 -7.11 -13.85
N GLU A 155 -31.72 -7.37 -13.98
CA GLU A 155 -32.53 -7.92 -12.89
C GLU A 155 -32.01 -9.31 -12.47
N THR A 156 -31.61 -10.15 -13.44
CA THR A 156 -31.07 -11.49 -13.16
C THR A 156 -29.73 -11.42 -12.44
N VAL A 157 -28.75 -10.72 -13.01
CA VAL A 157 -27.38 -10.67 -12.46
C VAL A 157 -27.33 -9.93 -11.11
N SER A 158 -28.16 -8.89 -10.93
CA SER A 158 -28.22 -8.12 -9.68
C SER A 158 -29.13 -8.72 -8.62
N ARG A 159 -29.80 -9.86 -8.92
CA ARG A 159 -30.81 -10.47 -8.04
C ARG A 159 -31.96 -9.51 -7.70
N ASN A 160 -32.46 -8.82 -8.71
CA ASN A 160 -33.52 -7.79 -8.67
C ASN A 160 -33.15 -6.54 -7.86
N GLN A 161 -31.88 -6.34 -7.53
CA GLN A 161 -31.45 -5.12 -6.84
C GLN A 161 -31.35 -3.92 -7.78
N LEU A 162 -31.16 -4.14 -9.08
CA LEU A 162 -31.10 -3.12 -10.12
C LEU A 162 -32.14 -3.40 -11.21
N THR A 163 -32.89 -2.37 -11.61
CA THR A 163 -33.84 -2.46 -12.73
C THR A 163 -33.89 -1.15 -13.53
N TRP A 164 -34.44 -1.22 -14.73
CA TRP A 164 -34.64 -0.11 -15.65
C TRP A 164 -36.14 0.16 -15.78
N ASN A 165 -36.56 1.34 -15.33
CA ASN A 165 -37.96 1.72 -15.40
C ASN A 165 -38.40 1.91 -16.84
N ARG A 166 -39.53 1.31 -17.21
CA ARG A 166 -40.08 1.39 -18.56
C ARG A 166 -40.89 2.66 -18.79
N ASP A 167 -41.55 3.15 -17.74
CA ASP A 167 -42.53 4.24 -17.77
C ASP A 167 -42.32 5.13 -16.53
N THR A 168 -41.54 6.18 -16.69
CA THR A 168 -41.06 7.09 -15.64
C THR A 168 -42.04 8.21 -15.39
N ASP A 169 -42.69 8.70 -16.44
CA ASP A 169 -43.72 9.74 -16.33
C ASP A 169 -45.09 9.19 -15.92
N ALA A 170 -45.21 7.86 -15.80
CA ALA A 170 -46.39 7.11 -15.38
C ALA A 170 -47.60 7.32 -16.30
N ASN A 171 -47.36 7.51 -17.60
CA ASN A 171 -48.41 7.75 -18.59
C ASN A 171 -49.03 6.45 -19.16
N GLY A 172 -48.51 5.28 -18.80
CA GLY A 172 -48.96 3.95 -19.24
C GLY A 172 -48.28 3.44 -20.52
N SER A 173 -47.32 4.17 -21.08
CA SER A 173 -46.56 3.86 -22.29
C SER A 173 -45.06 3.85 -21.98
N PRO A 174 -44.22 3.16 -22.79
CA PRO A 174 -42.78 3.21 -22.56
C PRO A 174 -42.23 4.60 -22.90
N ASP A 175 -41.16 5.03 -22.22
CA ASP A 175 -40.47 6.31 -22.42
C ASP A 175 -39.61 6.32 -23.71
N ILE A 176 -40.24 6.00 -24.85
CA ILE A 176 -39.64 5.90 -26.18
C ILE A 176 -40.27 6.95 -27.09
N PHE A 177 -39.48 7.95 -27.51
CA PHE A 177 -39.95 9.10 -28.27
C PHE A 177 -39.33 9.15 -29.68
N GLY A 178 -40.04 9.79 -30.61
CA GLY A 178 -39.60 9.95 -32.00
C GLY A 178 -40.21 8.92 -32.97
N PRO A 179 -39.63 8.75 -34.17
CA PRO A 179 -38.33 9.26 -34.57
C PRO A 179 -38.30 10.75 -34.86
N PHE A 180 -37.25 11.44 -34.38
CA PHE A 180 -36.97 12.85 -34.69
C PHE A 180 -35.95 12.93 -35.83
N THR A 181 -36.23 13.76 -36.84
CA THR A 181 -35.32 13.94 -37.97
C THR A 181 -34.38 15.12 -37.75
N ILE A 182 -33.07 14.85 -37.77
CA ILE A 182 -32.00 15.84 -37.64
C ILE A 182 -31.23 16.01 -38.97
N SER A 183 -30.56 17.15 -39.15
CA SER A 183 -29.84 17.47 -40.39
C SER A 183 -28.57 16.59 -40.54
N PRO A 184 -28.26 16.05 -41.73
CA PRO A 184 -27.02 15.31 -41.95
C PRO A 184 -25.76 16.19 -41.94
N SER A 185 -25.89 17.52 -42.01
CA SER A 185 -24.77 18.47 -41.95
C SER A 185 -24.19 18.68 -40.55
N THR A 186 -24.74 18.01 -39.53
CA THR A 186 -24.30 18.18 -38.13
C THR A 186 -23.04 17.40 -37.78
N GLY A 187 -22.46 16.60 -38.70
CA GLY A 187 -21.15 15.96 -38.53
C GLY A 187 -21.02 14.58 -39.18
N SER A 188 -19.80 14.07 -39.25
CA SER A 188 -19.48 12.66 -39.59
C SER A 188 -19.67 11.73 -38.38
N CYS A 189 -19.47 10.43 -38.55
CA CYS A 189 -19.55 9.44 -37.47
C CYS A 189 -18.68 9.76 -36.24
N SER A 190 -17.63 10.56 -36.40
CA SER A 190 -16.80 11.09 -35.32
C SER A 190 -17.49 12.15 -34.44
N ASN A 191 -18.65 12.68 -34.84
CA ASN A 191 -19.43 13.69 -34.10
C ASN A 191 -20.84 13.17 -33.73
N TYR A 192 -20.92 11.93 -33.23
CA TYR A 192 -22.18 11.37 -32.73
C TYR A 192 -22.79 12.20 -31.59
N ASN A 193 -21.96 12.91 -30.80
CA ASN A 193 -22.42 13.84 -29.77
C ASN A 193 -23.25 14.99 -30.35
N GLY A 194 -22.85 15.54 -31.48
CA GLY A 194 -23.64 16.54 -32.20
C GLY A 194 -25.00 16.02 -32.68
N TRP A 195 -25.09 14.73 -33.02
CA TRP A 195 -26.37 14.09 -33.35
C TRP A 195 -27.26 13.92 -32.12
N GLY A 196 -26.69 13.48 -31.00
CA GLY A 196 -27.39 13.38 -29.71
C GLY A 196 -27.98 14.73 -29.28
N MET A 197 -27.20 15.80 -29.37
CA MET A 197 -27.66 17.15 -29.06
C MET A 197 -28.80 17.61 -29.97
N ALA A 198 -28.69 17.42 -31.29
CA ALA A 198 -29.76 17.81 -32.21
C ALA A 198 -31.05 16.99 -31.97
N ALA A 199 -30.92 15.72 -31.59
CA ALA A 199 -32.03 14.86 -31.26
C ALA A 199 -32.67 15.25 -29.92
N TYR A 200 -31.86 15.60 -28.92
CA TYR A 200 -32.30 16.16 -27.65
C TYR A 200 -33.13 17.42 -27.89
N ASP A 201 -32.61 18.40 -28.63
CA ASP A 201 -33.31 19.66 -28.91
C ASP A 201 -34.64 19.40 -29.65
N ALA A 202 -34.65 18.47 -30.60
CA ALA A 202 -35.87 18.10 -31.31
C ALA A 202 -36.92 17.45 -30.40
N ALA A 203 -36.50 16.59 -29.48
CA ALA A 203 -37.36 15.93 -28.50
C ALA A 203 -37.88 16.90 -27.44
N GLU A 204 -37.03 17.78 -26.92
CA GLU A 204 -37.41 18.82 -25.94
C GLU A 204 -38.43 19.79 -26.56
N ASN A 205 -38.20 20.22 -27.80
CA ASN A 205 -39.17 21.04 -28.55
C ASN A 205 -40.51 20.31 -28.82
N ALA A 206 -40.50 18.98 -28.84
CA ALA A 206 -41.70 18.15 -28.92
C ALA A 206 -42.37 17.91 -27.56
N GLY A 207 -41.82 18.45 -26.47
CA GLY A 207 -42.38 18.41 -25.12
C GLY A 207 -41.85 17.29 -24.23
N VAL A 208 -40.75 16.62 -24.60
CA VAL A 208 -40.10 15.62 -23.73
C VAL A 208 -39.40 16.32 -22.57
N ASP A 209 -39.78 15.98 -21.33
CA ASP A 209 -39.19 16.54 -20.12
C ASP A 209 -38.01 15.70 -19.64
N PHE A 210 -36.81 16.08 -20.09
CA PHE A 210 -35.58 15.36 -19.75
C PHE A 210 -35.20 15.39 -18.27
N SER A 211 -35.79 16.28 -17.45
CA SER A 211 -35.45 16.40 -16.02
C SER A 211 -35.86 15.17 -15.19
N GLN A 212 -36.74 14.32 -15.74
CA GLN A 212 -37.23 13.12 -15.06
C GLN A 212 -36.28 11.92 -15.20
N TYR A 213 -35.29 12.00 -16.10
CA TYR A 213 -34.48 10.88 -16.54
C TYR A 213 -33.01 11.08 -16.19
N ASN A 214 -32.34 10.01 -15.80
CA ASN A 214 -30.90 10.01 -15.52
C ASN A 214 -30.07 9.28 -16.59
N HIS A 215 -30.72 8.54 -17.49
CA HIS A 215 -30.09 7.93 -18.67
C HIS A 215 -30.76 8.40 -19.95
N ARG A 216 -29.96 8.85 -20.92
CA ARG A 216 -30.40 9.32 -22.23
C ARG A 216 -29.85 8.37 -23.29
N ILE A 217 -30.74 7.69 -23.98
CA ILE A 217 -30.35 6.66 -24.95
C ILE A 217 -30.83 7.10 -26.33
N PHE A 218 -29.92 7.25 -27.28
CA PHE A 218 -30.23 7.65 -28.64
C PHE A 218 -30.11 6.46 -29.58
N VAL A 219 -31.22 6.06 -30.21
CA VAL A 219 -31.19 5.02 -31.25
C VAL A 219 -31.03 5.71 -32.59
N ILE A 220 -29.84 5.58 -33.17
CA ILE A 220 -29.47 6.28 -34.40
C ILE A 220 -29.35 5.29 -35.58
N PRO A 221 -29.41 5.76 -36.85
CA PRO A 221 -29.31 4.89 -38.02
C PRO A 221 -27.93 4.20 -38.10
N ARG A 222 -27.89 2.98 -38.64
CA ARG A 222 -26.64 2.23 -38.89
C ARG A 222 -25.87 2.78 -40.11
N ILE A 223 -25.35 4.00 -39.96
CA ILE A 223 -24.57 4.72 -40.98
C ILE A 223 -23.08 4.82 -40.62
N CYS A 224 -22.68 4.23 -39.49
CA CYS A 224 -21.33 4.21 -38.95
C CYS A 224 -20.83 2.77 -38.75
N GLY A 225 -19.52 2.62 -38.55
CA GLY A 225 -18.87 1.31 -38.36
C GLY A 225 -18.93 0.75 -36.93
N PHE A 226 -19.61 1.45 -36.02
CA PHE A 226 -19.77 1.06 -34.61
C PHE A 226 -21.20 0.60 -34.30
N GLY A 227 -21.31 -0.35 -33.36
CA GLY A 227 -22.57 -0.93 -32.89
C GLY A 227 -23.20 -0.13 -31.75
N GLY A 228 -22.36 0.48 -30.91
CA GLY A 228 -22.77 1.35 -29.81
C GLY A 228 -21.67 2.33 -29.40
N VAL A 229 -22.06 3.27 -28.55
CA VAL A 229 -21.17 4.24 -27.89
C VAL A 229 -21.80 4.60 -26.56
N ALA A 230 -21.05 4.56 -25.47
CA ALA A 230 -21.55 4.96 -24.15
C ALA A 230 -20.52 5.72 -23.33
N ASN A 231 -21.03 6.51 -22.37
CA ASN A 231 -20.17 7.08 -21.33
C ASN A 231 -19.77 5.99 -20.33
N VAL A 232 -18.49 5.96 -19.95
CA VAL A 232 -18.01 5.12 -18.85
C VAL A 232 -18.19 5.90 -17.55
N GLY A 233 -19.12 5.45 -16.72
CA GLY A 233 -19.65 6.23 -15.60
C GLY A 233 -20.50 7.41 -16.07
N CYS A 234 -20.98 8.23 -15.13
CA CYS A 234 -21.87 9.35 -15.43
C CYS A 234 -21.38 10.66 -14.81
N GLY A 235 -21.61 11.76 -15.54
CA GLY A 235 -21.68 13.10 -14.96
C GLY A 235 -23.06 13.37 -14.35
N GLU A 236 -23.65 14.54 -14.65
CA GLU A 236 -25.03 14.85 -14.23
C GLU A 236 -26.08 13.93 -14.89
N THR A 237 -25.78 13.41 -16.08
CA THR A 237 -26.61 12.47 -16.84
C THR A 237 -25.73 11.45 -17.54
N CYS A 238 -26.24 10.24 -17.74
CA CYS A 238 -25.56 9.18 -18.47
C CYS A 238 -26.09 9.12 -19.91
N THR A 239 -25.20 8.94 -20.91
CA THR A 239 -25.59 8.88 -22.32
C THR A 239 -25.13 7.58 -22.98
N ALA A 240 -25.97 7.04 -23.86
CA ALA A 240 -25.63 5.95 -24.76
C ALA A 240 -26.22 6.18 -26.16
N TYR A 241 -25.53 5.68 -27.18
CA TYR A 241 -25.94 5.70 -28.58
C TYR A 241 -25.98 4.27 -29.10
N ILE A 242 -27.14 3.83 -29.58
CA ILE A 242 -27.36 2.46 -30.06
C ILE A 242 -27.55 2.48 -31.58
N LEU A 243 -26.72 1.73 -32.30
CA LEU A 243 -26.80 1.57 -33.76
C LEU A 243 -27.26 0.16 -34.11
N ASP A 244 -26.70 -0.85 -33.45
CA ASP A 244 -27.09 -2.26 -33.60
C ASP A 244 -28.27 -2.61 -32.68
N CYS A 245 -29.36 -1.87 -32.85
CA CYS A 245 -30.52 -1.88 -31.96
C CYS A 245 -31.33 -3.19 -31.93
N HIS A 246 -31.01 -4.18 -32.78
CA HIS A 246 -31.63 -5.51 -32.79
C HIS A 246 -30.97 -6.48 -31.81
N GLU A 247 -29.78 -6.15 -31.30
CA GLU A 247 -28.96 -7.04 -30.47
C GLU A 247 -29.11 -6.66 -28.99
N PRO A 248 -29.84 -7.44 -28.16
CA PRO A 248 -30.06 -7.10 -26.74
C PRO A 248 -28.77 -6.96 -25.93
N ASN A 249 -27.72 -7.71 -26.30
CA ASN A 249 -26.42 -7.61 -25.65
C ASN A 249 -25.76 -6.25 -25.88
N VAL A 250 -25.93 -5.61 -27.05
CA VAL A 250 -25.41 -4.26 -27.29
C VAL A 250 -26.04 -3.29 -26.31
N TRP A 251 -27.36 -3.39 -26.08
CA TRP A 251 -28.02 -2.57 -25.07
C TRP A 251 -27.48 -2.81 -23.66
N ALA A 252 -27.33 -4.07 -23.25
CA ALA A 252 -26.78 -4.41 -21.94
C ALA A 252 -25.30 -3.96 -21.79
N HIS A 253 -24.52 -4.00 -22.87
CA HIS A 253 -23.13 -3.57 -22.94
C HIS A 253 -23.00 -2.06 -22.73
N GLU A 254 -23.70 -1.26 -23.54
CA GLU A 254 -23.67 0.20 -23.47
C GLU A 254 -24.18 0.73 -22.12
N LEU A 255 -25.19 0.07 -21.56
CA LEU A 255 -25.68 0.39 -20.23
C LEU A 255 -24.69 -0.03 -19.13
N GLY A 256 -23.83 -1.01 -19.38
CA GLY A 256 -22.77 -1.44 -18.46
C GLY A 256 -21.73 -0.34 -18.30
N HIS A 257 -21.34 0.28 -19.41
CA HIS A 257 -20.51 1.49 -19.38
C HIS A 257 -21.15 2.61 -18.57
N ASN A 258 -22.45 2.86 -18.75
CA ASN A 258 -23.17 3.88 -17.96
C ASN A 258 -23.13 3.59 -16.44
N LEU A 259 -22.92 2.34 -16.02
CA LEU A 259 -22.77 1.95 -14.61
C LEU A 259 -21.30 1.96 -14.15
N GLY A 260 -20.36 2.27 -15.03
CA GLY A 260 -18.92 2.35 -14.74
C GLY A 260 -18.14 1.07 -15.06
N MET A 261 -18.71 0.12 -15.80
CA MET A 261 -17.93 -1.03 -16.29
C MET A 261 -17.06 -0.63 -17.48
N ASP A 262 -15.83 -1.13 -17.52
CA ASP A 262 -14.98 -1.09 -18.71
C ASP A 262 -15.09 -2.45 -19.42
N HIS A 263 -14.36 -2.66 -20.52
CA HIS A 263 -14.44 -3.92 -21.28
C HIS A 263 -13.93 -5.14 -20.49
N ALA A 264 -14.36 -6.32 -20.93
CA ALA A 264 -13.86 -7.60 -20.49
C ALA A 264 -12.93 -8.20 -21.55
N GLY A 265 -11.62 -8.14 -21.26
CA GLY A 265 -10.56 -8.65 -22.11
C GLY A 265 -9.92 -9.92 -21.57
N ASP A 266 -8.89 -10.40 -22.27
CA ASP A 266 -8.02 -11.48 -21.82
C ASP A 266 -6.59 -11.00 -21.53
N ASP A 267 -5.96 -11.69 -20.58
CA ASP A 267 -4.54 -11.63 -20.20
C ASP A 267 -4.08 -13.10 -20.01
N LEU A 268 -4.05 -13.85 -21.11
CA LEU A 268 -3.83 -15.30 -21.10
C LEU A 268 -2.42 -15.69 -20.61
N ASN A 269 -1.47 -14.76 -20.66
CA ASN A 269 -0.11 -14.97 -20.16
C ASN A 269 0.07 -14.48 -18.71
N ASN A 270 -0.92 -13.78 -18.14
CA ASN A 270 -0.95 -13.23 -16.78
C ASN A 270 0.22 -12.25 -16.48
N ASP A 271 0.64 -11.46 -17.47
CA ASP A 271 1.70 -10.45 -17.34
C ASP A 271 1.17 -9.06 -16.91
N GLY A 272 -0.15 -8.90 -16.82
CA GLY A 272 -0.83 -7.66 -16.47
C GLY A 272 -1.15 -6.76 -17.66
N THR A 273 -0.86 -7.20 -18.88
CA THR A 273 -1.19 -6.52 -20.14
C THR A 273 -2.33 -7.24 -20.84
N ILE A 274 -3.40 -6.52 -21.15
CA ILE A 274 -4.51 -7.07 -21.93
C ILE A 274 -4.05 -7.38 -23.36
N GLU A 275 -4.21 -8.62 -23.83
CA GLU A 275 -3.85 -8.97 -25.21
C GLU A 275 -5.01 -8.73 -26.18
N SER A 276 -6.22 -9.11 -25.79
CA SER A 276 -7.44 -8.81 -26.50
C SER A 276 -8.44 -8.17 -25.54
N GLU A 277 -8.73 -6.90 -25.79
CA GLU A 277 -9.61 -6.09 -24.94
C GLU A 277 -11.04 -6.62 -24.80
N TYR A 278 -11.53 -7.36 -25.80
CA TYR A 278 -12.79 -8.07 -25.77
C TYR A 278 -12.63 -9.60 -25.74
N GLY A 279 -11.44 -10.08 -25.39
CA GLY A 279 -11.08 -11.50 -25.38
C GLY A 279 -11.94 -12.36 -24.46
N ASP A 280 -12.53 -11.78 -23.41
CA ASP A 280 -13.42 -12.51 -22.49
C ASP A 280 -14.84 -12.64 -23.06
N THR A 281 -15.03 -13.65 -23.93
CA THR A 281 -16.35 -13.98 -24.49
C THR A 281 -17.32 -14.60 -23.46
N SER A 282 -16.93 -14.73 -22.19
CA SER A 282 -17.76 -15.18 -21.07
C SER A 282 -18.51 -14.04 -20.36
N CYS A 283 -18.37 -12.81 -20.83
CA CYS A 283 -18.94 -11.60 -20.25
C CYS A 283 -19.65 -10.73 -21.31
N ILE A 284 -20.77 -10.10 -20.96
CA ILE A 284 -21.45 -9.10 -21.81
C ILE A 284 -20.52 -7.94 -22.19
N MET A 285 -19.57 -7.56 -21.31
CA MET A 285 -18.58 -6.52 -21.58
C MET A 285 -17.44 -6.98 -22.51
N GLY A 286 -17.44 -8.24 -22.96
CA GLY A 286 -16.53 -8.79 -23.97
C GLY A 286 -17.21 -8.95 -25.33
N PHE A 287 -16.56 -9.61 -26.29
CA PHE A 287 -17.12 -9.76 -27.65
C PHE A 287 -18.09 -10.95 -27.70
N THR A 288 -19.39 -10.70 -27.53
CA THR A 288 -20.39 -11.78 -27.54
C THR A 288 -21.76 -11.35 -28.08
N TYR A 289 -22.34 -12.22 -28.93
CA TYR A 289 -23.75 -12.16 -29.33
C TYR A 289 -24.61 -13.21 -28.58
N ASN A 290 -23.98 -14.03 -27.74
CA ASN A 290 -24.66 -15.09 -26.99
C ASN A 290 -25.41 -14.49 -25.79
N GLN A 291 -26.57 -15.03 -25.46
CA GLN A 291 -27.31 -14.65 -24.26
C GLN A 291 -26.60 -15.15 -22.99
N ILE A 292 -25.70 -14.33 -22.45
CA ILE A 292 -24.89 -14.61 -21.27
C ILE A 292 -24.88 -13.41 -20.31
N LEU A 293 -24.26 -13.56 -19.13
CA LEU A 293 -24.18 -12.53 -18.09
C LEU A 293 -22.75 -12.04 -17.85
N PHE A 294 -22.58 -11.14 -16.88
CA PHE A 294 -21.30 -10.54 -16.51
C PHE A 294 -20.37 -11.52 -15.78
N ASN A 295 -19.06 -11.34 -15.96
CA ASN A 295 -18.03 -12.08 -15.22
C ASN A 295 -17.96 -11.67 -13.73
N ALA A 296 -17.26 -12.48 -12.94
CA ALA A 296 -17.11 -12.28 -11.51
C ALA A 296 -16.55 -10.90 -11.11
N PRO A 297 -15.46 -10.38 -11.71
CA PRO A 297 -14.95 -9.07 -11.33
C PRO A 297 -15.92 -7.91 -11.62
N HIS A 298 -16.75 -7.97 -12.67
CA HIS A 298 -17.81 -6.97 -12.89
C HIS A 298 -18.94 -7.08 -11.86
N ILE A 299 -19.38 -8.29 -11.53
CA ILE A 299 -20.36 -8.50 -10.45
C ILE A 299 -19.82 -7.99 -9.12
N ALA A 300 -18.53 -8.23 -8.84
CA ALA A 300 -17.85 -7.74 -7.66
C ALA A 300 -17.76 -6.20 -7.64
N GLN A 301 -17.41 -5.58 -8.77
CA GLN A 301 -17.38 -4.13 -8.93
C GLN A 301 -18.73 -3.48 -8.60
N MET A 302 -19.84 -4.14 -8.96
CA MET A 302 -21.20 -3.63 -8.69
C MET A 302 -21.71 -3.91 -7.27
N GLY A 303 -21.00 -4.73 -6.47
CA GLY A 303 -21.42 -5.10 -5.12
C GLY A 303 -22.72 -5.93 -5.06
N TRP A 304 -23.15 -6.54 -6.17
CA TRP A 304 -24.45 -7.23 -6.22
C TRP A 304 -24.55 -8.48 -5.34
N LEU A 305 -23.43 -9.02 -4.86
CA LEU A 305 -23.40 -10.14 -3.92
C LEU A 305 -23.35 -9.72 -2.45
N ASP A 306 -23.13 -8.44 -2.15
CA ASP A 306 -22.90 -7.95 -0.78
C ASP A 306 -24.15 -8.12 0.11
N ALA A 307 -25.34 -8.00 -0.49
CA ALA A 307 -26.62 -8.20 0.19
C ALA A 307 -26.86 -9.64 0.66
N PHE A 308 -26.05 -10.61 0.22
CA PHE A 308 -26.29 -12.04 0.43
C PHE A 308 -25.33 -12.73 1.40
N GLY A 309 -24.40 -12.00 2.02
CA GLY A 309 -23.52 -12.48 3.09
C GLY A 309 -22.55 -13.60 2.68
N SER A 310 -21.23 -13.36 2.79
CA SER A 310 -20.19 -14.38 2.52
C SER A 310 -20.24 -15.01 1.11
N LYS A 311 -20.89 -14.34 0.14
CA LYS A 311 -20.95 -14.76 -1.26
C LYS A 311 -19.71 -14.39 -2.06
N MET A 312 -19.02 -13.37 -1.61
CA MET A 312 -17.66 -13.09 -1.98
C MET A 312 -16.80 -13.29 -0.75
N ILE A 313 -15.75 -14.10 -0.87
CA ILE A 313 -14.78 -14.32 0.20
C ILE A 313 -13.38 -14.01 -0.31
N GLU A 314 -12.54 -13.54 0.59
CA GLU A 314 -11.12 -13.35 0.32
C GLU A 314 -10.35 -14.49 0.97
N VAL A 315 -9.37 -15.05 0.24
CA VAL A 315 -8.56 -16.17 0.70
C VAL A 315 -7.09 -15.80 0.60
N SER A 316 -6.37 -16.00 1.71
CA SER A 316 -4.94 -15.73 1.84
C SER A 316 -4.17 -16.90 2.47
N THR A 317 -4.83 -18.04 2.68
CA THR A 317 -4.25 -19.26 3.28
C THR A 317 -4.66 -20.47 2.47
N THR A 318 -3.84 -21.52 2.50
CA THR A 318 -4.16 -22.80 1.85
C THR A 318 -5.46 -23.38 2.39
N GLY A 319 -6.34 -23.83 1.50
CA GLY A 319 -7.57 -24.49 1.88
C GLY A 319 -8.42 -24.96 0.71
N HIS A 320 -9.43 -25.76 1.04
CA HIS A 320 -10.41 -26.27 0.08
C HIS A 320 -11.78 -25.68 0.38
N THR A 321 -12.52 -25.32 -0.66
CA THR A 321 -13.88 -24.81 -0.50
C THR A 321 -14.77 -25.18 -1.68
N ASN A 322 -16.08 -25.14 -1.46
CA ASN A 322 -17.06 -25.33 -2.52
C ASN A 322 -17.51 -23.96 -3.03
N LEU A 323 -17.24 -23.72 -4.31
CA LEU A 323 -17.64 -22.53 -5.05
C LEU A 323 -18.96 -22.80 -5.78
N LEU A 324 -20.03 -22.17 -5.31
CA LEU A 324 -21.34 -22.19 -5.96
C LEU A 324 -21.26 -21.48 -7.32
N SER A 325 -22.03 -21.93 -8.32
CA SER A 325 -22.02 -21.25 -9.61
C SER A 325 -22.42 -19.78 -9.51
N LEU A 326 -21.79 -18.93 -10.31
CA LEU A 326 -22.03 -17.48 -10.32
C LEU A 326 -23.49 -17.14 -10.66
N GLU A 327 -24.13 -18.00 -11.46
CA GLU A 327 -25.51 -17.87 -11.93
C GLU A 327 -26.57 -18.44 -10.95
N ALA A 328 -26.15 -19.09 -9.85
CA ALA A 328 -27.08 -19.66 -8.89
C ALA A 328 -27.80 -18.60 -8.04
N ASP A 329 -28.98 -18.96 -7.52
CA ASP A 329 -29.68 -18.13 -6.54
C ASP A 329 -28.86 -18.01 -5.24
N SER A 330 -28.48 -16.77 -4.93
CA SER A 330 -27.62 -16.44 -3.80
C SER A 330 -28.29 -16.67 -2.44
N ALA A 331 -29.63 -16.76 -2.38
CA ALA A 331 -30.35 -16.95 -1.12
C ALA A 331 -30.46 -18.41 -0.67
N VAL A 332 -30.19 -19.38 -1.55
CA VAL A 332 -30.55 -20.80 -1.34
C VAL A 332 -29.42 -21.63 -0.73
N ASN A 333 -28.17 -21.17 -0.83
CA ASN A 333 -26.98 -21.88 -0.36
C ASN A 333 -26.03 -20.90 0.34
N SER A 334 -25.25 -21.32 1.34
CA SER A 334 -24.29 -20.45 2.06
C SER A 334 -22.88 -20.39 1.43
N ASN A 335 -22.58 -21.26 0.47
CA ASN A 335 -21.28 -21.30 -0.21
C ASN A 335 -21.01 -19.99 -0.96
N ALA A 336 -19.72 -19.64 -1.05
CA ALA A 336 -19.25 -18.50 -1.84
C ALA A 336 -19.55 -18.72 -3.33
N GLN A 337 -19.73 -17.64 -4.08
CA GLN A 337 -19.85 -17.62 -5.54
C GLN A 337 -18.65 -16.94 -6.21
N ILE A 338 -17.92 -16.12 -5.46
CA ILE A 338 -16.68 -15.48 -5.88
C ILE A 338 -15.65 -15.68 -4.78
N ILE A 339 -14.45 -16.12 -5.13
CA ILE A 339 -13.27 -16.02 -4.28
C ILE A 339 -12.36 -14.96 -4.86
N ARG A 340 -11.82 -14.10 -4.02
CA ARG A 340 -10.72 -13.21 -4.41
C ARG A 340 -9.42 -13.55 -3.69
N VAL A 341 -8.31 -13.51 -4.42
CA VAL A 341 -6.96 -13.74 -3.89
C VAL A 341 -6.09 -12.56 -4.27
N LEU A 342 -5.47 -11.90 -3.30
CA LEU A 342 -4.68 -10.69 -3.53
C LEU A 342 -3.32 -11.04 -4.14
N LYS A 343 -2.97 -10.45 -5.29
CA LYS A 343 -1.62 -10.50 -5.88
C LYS A 343 -0.69 -9.54 -5.14
N SER A 344 0.62 -9.80 -5.21
CA SER A 344 1.66 -8.89 -4.73
C SER A 344 1.60 -7.49 -5.35
N THR A 345 1.01 -7.37 -6.54
CA THR A 345 0.79 -6.11 -7.27
C THR A 345 -0.41 -5.29 -6.76
N GLY A 346 -1.17 -5.79 -5.78
CA GLY A 346 -2.39 -5.13 -5.28
C GLY A 346 -3.65 -5.38 -6.13
N VAL A 347 -3.51 -6.16 -7.21
CA VAL A 347 -4.62 -6.64 -8.06
C VAL A 347 -5.17 -7.94 -7.47
N TYR A 348 -6.47 -8.18 -7.56
CA TYR A 348 -7.05 -9.47 -7.13
C TYR A 348 -7.17 -10.44 -8.31
N TYR A 349 -6.86 -11.72 -8.08
CA TYR A 349 -7.50 -12.81 -8.79
C TYR A 349 -8.95 -12.93 -8.33
N TYR A 350 -9.86 -13.17 -9.26
CA TYR A 350 -11.26 -13.51 -9.02
C TYR A 350 -11.52 -14.90 -9.58
N LEU A 351 -11.93 -15.82 -8.70
CA LEU A 351 -12.29 -17.19 -9.05
C LEU A 351 -13.81 -17.33 -9.06
N SER A 352 -14.36 -17.89 -10.13
CA SER A 352 -15.80 -18.17 -10.23
C SER A 352 -16.08 -19.46 -10.98
N TYR A 353 -17.04 -20.25 -10.49
CA TYR A 353 -17.54 -21.41 -11.20
C TYR A 353 -18.72 -20.98 -12.09
N ARG A 354 -18.68 -21.30 -13.38
CA ARG A 354 -19.66 -20.79 -14.36
C ARG A 354 -20.58 -21.89 -14.88
N LYS A 355 -21.89 -21.64 -14.94
CA LYS A 355 -22.89 -22.57 -15.48
C LYS A 355 -23.97 -21.85 -16.28
N ASN A 356 -24.46 -22.52 -17.31
CA ASN A 356 -25.67 -22.14 -18.01
C ASN A 356 -26.89 -22.23 -17.09
N SER A 357 -27.70 -21.16 -17.06
CA SER A 357 -28.87 -21.04 -16.17
C SER A 357 -29.92 -20.09 -16.74
N GLY A 358 -31.19 -20.48 -16.64
CA GLY A 358 -32.31 -19.63 -17.02
C GLY A 358 -32.37 -19.35 -18.52
N VAL A 359 -32.56 -18.08 -18.88
CA VAL A 359 -32.65 -17.59 -20.28
C VAL A 359 -31.29 -17.15 -20.83
N PHE A 360 -30.31 -16.94 -19.93
CA PHE A 360 -28.94 -16.55 -20.28
C PHE A 360 -28.02 -17.79 -20.21
N ASP A 361 -28.35 -18.80 -21.01
CA ASP A 361 -27.79 -20.16 -20.96
C ASP A 361 -26.94 -20.51 -22.19
N GLU A 362 -26.38 -19.50 -22.85
CA GLU A 362 -25.55 -19.66 -24.05
C GLU A 362 -24.03 -19.48 -23.79
N LEU A 363 -23.59 -19.74 -22.55
CA LEU A 363 -22.17 -19.78 -22.22
C LEU A 363 -21.50 -20.91 -22.99
N SER A 364 -20.38 -20.60 -23.66
CA SER A 364 -19.66 -21.58 -24.47
C SER A 364 -19.06 -22.69 -23.59
N SER A 365 -18.80 -23.86 -24.19
CA SER A 365 -18.16 -24.99 -23.50
C SER A 365 -16.72 -24.69 -23.03
N GLU A 366 -16.15 -23.56 -23.43
CA GLU A 366 -14.85 -23.08 -22.95
C GLU A 366 -14.91 -22.69 -21.46
N PHE A 367 -16.06 -22.16 -21.01
CA PHE A 367 -16.26 -21.67 -19.65
C PHE A 367 -17.30 -22.49 -18.88
N GLU A 368 -18.28 -23.09 -19.56
CA GLU A 368 -19.36 -23.82 -18.89
C GLU A 368 -18.84 -25.03 -18.11
N GLY A 369 -19.16 -25.08 -16.81
CA GLY A 369 -18.72 -26.16 -15.93
C GLY A 369 -17.26 -26.07 -15.52
N LYS A 370 -16.62 -24.91 -15.69
CA LYS A 370 -15.23 -24.66 -15.33
C LYS A 370 -15.10 -23.56 -14.27
N VAL A 371 -13.91 -23.48 -13.66
CA VAL A 371 -13.54 -22.40 -12.75
C VAL A 371 -12.75 -21.36 -13.53
N SER A 372 -13.35 -20.20 -13.76
CA SER A 372 -12.70 -19.06 -14.40
C SER A 372 -11.80 -18.34 -13.42
N VAL A 373 -10.60 -17.98 -13.88
CA VAL A 373 -9.63 -17.12 -13.22
C VAL A 373 -9.60 -15.81 -13.98
N HIS A 374 -9.97 -14.73 -13.29
CA HIS A 374 -9.87 -13.37 -13.81
C HIS A 374 -8.96 -12.52 -12.95
N THR A 375 -8.45 -11.41 -13.48
CA THR A 375 -7.94 -10.30 -12.67
C THR A 375 -8.66 -9.02 -12.99
N LYS A 376 -8.61 -8.07 -12.05
CA LYS A 376 -9.08 -6.70 -12.29
C LYS A 376 -8.30 -5.71 -11.43
N ALA A 377 -7.71 -4.70 -12.07
CA ALA A 377 -7.16 -3.55 -11.36
C ALA A 377 -8.28 -2.71 -10.71
N GLY A 378 -7.95 -1.94 -9.68
CA GLY A 378 -8.90 -1.02 -9.05
C GLY A 378 -9.41 0.07 -10.01
N GLY A 379 -10.56 0.67 -9.72
CA GLY A 379 -11.13 1.77 -10.52
C GLY A 379 -11.92 1.33 -11.76
N LEU A 380 -12.07 2.24 -12.73
CA LEU A 380 -12.77 2.05 -14.00
C LEU A 380 -11.81 1.46 -15.06
N THR A 381 -11.31 0.26 -14.78
CA THR A 381 -10.38 -0.48 -15.66
C THR A 381 -11.02 -1.77 -16.14
N GLN A 382 -10.48 -2.29 -17.24
CA GLN A 382 -10.87 -3.58 -17.81
C GLN A 382 -10.69 -4.73 -16.82
N THR A 383 -11.50 -5.77 -17.02
CA THR A 383 -11.29 -7.08 -16.41
C THR A 383 -10.50 -7.96 -17.36
N ALA A 384 -9.59 -8.78 -16.85
CA ALA A 384 -8.76 -9.67 -17.65
C ALA A 384 -9.10 -11.13 -17.34
N PHE A 385 -9.53 -11.90 -18.33
CA PHE A 385 -9.66 -13.35 -18.26
C PHE A 385 -8.29 -14.00 -18.46
N ILE A 386 -7.94 -14.94 -17.59
CA ILE A 386 -6.63 -15.61 -17.62
C ILE A 386 -6.78 -17.07 -18.01
N ASP A 387 -7.66 -17.79 -17.32
CA ASP A 387 -7.80 -19.24 -17.51
C ASP A 387 -9.20 -19.74 -17.12
N ALA A 388 -9.61 -20.89 -17.67
CA ALA A 388 -10.83 -21.60 -17.32
C ALA A 388 -10.53 -23.08 -17.08
N LEU A 389 -10.45 -23.45 -15.80
CA LEU A 389 -9.99 -24.75 -15.32
C LEU A 389 -11.11 -25.79 -15.41
N ALA A 390 -10.90 -26.84 -16.21
CA ALA A 390 -11.72 -28.04 -16.17
C ALA A 390 -11.45 -28.84 -14.88
N GLU A 391 -12.32 -29.81 -14.60
CA GLU A 391 -12.12 -30.72 -13.47
C GLU A 391 -10.79 -31.47 -13.60
N GLY A 392 -9.94 -31.37 -12.58
CA GLY A 392 -8.57 -31.90 -12.53
C GLY A 392 -7.48 -30.93 -13.01
N GLU A 393 -7.82 -29.76 -13.55
CA GLU A 393 -6.85 -28.75 -13.99
C GLU A 393 -6.48 -27.76 -12.89
N SER A 394 -5.32 -27.11 -13.03
CA SER A 394 -4.86 -26.04 -12.15
C SER A 394 -4.33 -24.82 -12.89
N PHE A 395 -4.50 -23.68 -12.22
CA PHE A 395 -3.80 -22.44 -12.51
C PHE A 395 -2.67 -22.25 -11.49
N VAL A 396 -1.48 -21.85 -11.94
CA VAL A 396 -0.31 -21.62 -11.09
C VAL A 396 0.23 -20.21 -11.32
N ASP A 397 0.32 -19.42 -10.25
CA ASP A 397 1.12 -18.19 -10.20
C ASP A 397 2.35 -18.45 -9.31
N SER A 398 3.48 -18.70 -9.95
CA SER A 398 4.75 -18.98 -9.27
C SER A 398 5.31 -17.77 -8.52
N THR A 399 4.90 -16.55 -8.86
CA THR A 399 5.33 -15.32 -8.18
C THR A 399 4.62 -15.17 -6.85
N LEU A 400 3.35 -15.56 -6.79
CA LEU A 400 2.55 -15.57 -5.57
C LEU A 400 2.68 -16.89 -4.78
N GLY A 401 3.37 -17.89 -5.34
CA GLY A 401 3.38 -19.25 -4.81
C GLY A 401 1.99 -19.87 -4.76
N LEU A 402 1.07 -19.43 -5.63
CA LEU A 402 -0.33 -19.80 -5.65
C LEU A 402 -0.59 -20.92 -6.66
N THR A 403 -1.32 -21.95 -6.23
CA THR A 403 -1.93 -22.95 -7.10
C THR A 403 -3.43 -22.99 -6.82
N VAL A 404 -4.25 -22.81 -7.86
CA VAL A 404 -5.71 -23.00 -7.80
C VAL A 404 -6.05 -24.28 -8.54
N CYS A 405 -6.62 -25.28 -7.86
CA CYS A 405 -7.08 -26.52 -8.47
C CYS A 405 -8.62 -26.56 -8.53
N HIS A 406 -9.16 -27.03 -9.66
CA HIS A 406 -10.56 -27.45 -9.74
C HIS A 406 -10.66 -28.95 -9.50
N ASN A 407 -10.89 -29.36 -8.25
CA ASN A 407 -10.76 -30.77 -7.85
C ASN A 407 -11.91 -31.65 -8.36
N SER A 408 -13.14 -31.17 -8.21
CA SER A 408 -14.35 -31.89 -8.64
C SER A 408 -15.54 -30.95 -8.78
N SER A 409 -16.59 -31.37 -9.49
CA SER A 409 -17.84 -30.62 -9.56
C SER A 409 -19.06 -31.53 -9.40
N ASN A 410 -20.16 -30.98 -8.89
CA ASN A 410 -21.44 -31.72 -8.74
C ASN A 410 -22.56 -31.17 -9.63
N GLY A 411 -22.21 -30.32 -10.61
CA GLY A 411 -23.15 -29.64 -11.50
C GLY A 411 -23.74 -28.34 -10.97
N THR A 412 -23.66 -28.07 -9.66
CA THR A 412 -24.12 -26.80 -9.03
C THR A 412 -23.01 -26.01 -8.36
N SER A 413 -21.96 -26.70 -7.91
CA SER A 413 -20.77 -26.10 -7.32
C SER A 413 -19.52 -26.87 -7.75
N ALA A 414 -18.38 -26.17 -7.80
CA ALA A 414 -17.05 -26.75 -7.90
C ALA A 414 -16.40 -26.85 -6.53
N ASN A 415 -15.82 -28.00 -6.21
CA ASN A 415 -14.85 -28.12 -5.14
C ASN A 415 -13.48 -27.67 -5.67
N ILE A 416 -12.89 -26.68 -5.01
CA ILE A 416 -11.63 -26.09 -5.42
C ILE A 416 -10.63 -26.05 -4.27
N SER A 417 -9.35 -26.13 -4.61
CA SER A 417 -8.24 -25.87 -3.70
C SER A 417 -7.62 -24.53 -4.07
N VAL A 418 -7.35 -23.70 -3.07
CA VAL A 418 -6.48 -22.53 -3.21
C VAL A 418 -5.29 -22.82 -2.31
N VAL A 419 -4.12 -22.99 -2.89
CA VAL A 419 -2.92 -23.46 -2.18
C VAL A 419 -1.81 -22.44 -2.32
N PHE A 420 -1.15 -22.12 -1.22
CA PHE A 420 0.02 -21.26 -1.19
C PHE A 420 1.26 -22.05 -0.76
N ASN A 421 2.42 -21.73 -1.35
CA ASN A 421 3.75 -22.13 -0.92
C ASN A 421 3.96 -23.64 -0.71
N SER A 422 3.30 -24.48 -1.52
CA SER A 422 3.54 -25.92 -1.57
C SER A 422 3.37 -26.44 -2.99
N SER A 423 4.09 -27.51 -3.36
CA SER A 423 3.83 -28.25 -4.59
C SER A 423 2.64 -29.20 -4.35
N HIS A 424 1.42 -28.67 -4.39
CA HIS A 424 0.22 -29.50 -4.35
C HIS A 424 -0.13 -29.95 -5.78
N ASP A 425 -0.17 -31.26 -6.01
CA ASP A 425 -0.79 -31.87 -7.19
C ASP A 425 -2.31 -31.92 -6.94
N CYS A 426 -3.13 -31.74 -7.97
CA CYS A 426 -4.59 -31.65 -7.84
C CYS A 426 -5.26 -33.02 -7.58
N ASP A 427 -4.54 -33.99 -7.01
CA ASP A 427 -4.99 -35.37 -6.78
C ASP A 427 -5.68 -35.58 -5.42
N GLY A 428 -5.63 -34.58 -4.53
CA GLY A 428 -6.37 -34.58 -3.27
C GLY A 428 -5.86 -35.58 -2.23
N GLU A 429 -4.63 -36.09 -2.37
CA GLU A 429 -3.98 -36.85 -1.30
C GLU A 429 -3.07 -35.94 -0.47
N ASP A 430 -3.54 -35.60 0.75
CA ASP A 430 -2.70 -35.02 1.80
C ASP A 430 -1.57 -36.01 2.13
N GLU A 431 -0.36 -35.78 1.64
CA GLU A 431 0.83 -36.46 2.14
C GLU A 431 1.05 -36.06 3.62
N PRO A 432 0.93 -37.01 4.57
CA PRO A 432 0.93 -36.69 5.99
C PRO A 432 2.36 -36.45 6.47
N VAL A 433 2.79 -35.19 6.55
CA VAL A 433 3.88 -34.81 7.46
C VAL A 433 3.25 -34.54 8.83
N GLY A 434 3.39 -35.51 9.72
CA GLY A 434 2.76 -35.48 11.03
C GLY A 434 3.31 -34.40 11.96
N GLY A 435 2.40 -33.68 12.60
CA GLY A 435 2.57 -33.12 13.95
C GLY A 435 2.90 -31.63 14.02
N SER A 436 1.97 -30.88 14.65
CA SER A 436 2.03 -29.45 15.00
C SER A 436 1.61 -28.49 13.89
N GLY A 437 0.52 -27.76 14.13
CA GLY A 437 0.11 -26.65 13.29
C GLY A 437 1.13 -25.50 13.37
N GLY A 438 1.15 -24.70 12.32
CA GLY A 438 1.59 -23.30 12.36
C GLY A 438 3.08 -22.98 12.29
N ALA A 439 3.99 -23.95 12.38
CA ALA A 439 5.42 -23.68 12.16
C ALA A 439 5.71 -23.54 10.65
N VAL A 440 6.49 -22.53 10.26
CA VAL A 440 7.15 -22.55 8.96
C VAL A 440 7.93 -23.88 8.90
N PRO A 441 7.74 -24.75 7.89
CA PRO A 441 8.43 -26.03 7.89
C PRO A 441 9.95 -25.85 7.96
N GLY A 442 10.56 -26.34 9.04
CA GLY A 442 11.99 -26.15 9.29
C GLY A 442 12.34 -24.79 9.90
N ASP A 443 11.50 -24.25 10.79
CA ASP A 443 11.79 -23.15 11.72
C ASP A 443 11.74 -23.75 13.14
N SER A 444 12.92 -23.91 13.76
CA SER A 444 13.12 -24.68 14.98
C SER A 444 12.84 -23.89 16.27
N ASP A 445 12.86 -22.55 16.24
CA ASP A 445 12.58 -21.70 17.40
C ASP A 445 11.28 -20.87 17.30
N GLY A 446 10.63 -20.90 16.13
CA GLY A 446 9.30 -20.33 15.89
C GLY A 446 9.30 -18.81 15.77
N ASP A 447 10.44 -18.19 15.46
CA ASP A 447 10.55 -16.74 15.28
C ASP A 447 10.00 -16.26 13.91
N GLY A 448 9.72 -17.20 13.00
CA GLY A 448 9.23 -16.94 11.65
C GLY A 448 10.32 -16.92 10.58
N VAL A 449 11.57 -17.21 10.93
CA VAL A 449 12.71 -17.42 10.03
C VAL A 449 13.01 -18.91 9.94
N THR A 450 13.30 -19.42 8.74
CA THR A 450 13.61 -20.85 8.60
C THR A 450 15.06 -21.16 9.00
N ASP A 451 15.30 -22.35 9.56
CA ASP A 451 16.62 -22.90 9.86
C ASP A 451 17.58 -22.80 8.66
N SER A 452 17.03 -22.93 7.44
CA SER A 452 17.81 -22.81 6.21
C SER A 452 18.29 -21.38 5.93
N GLN A 453 17.44 -20.38 6.19
CA GLN A 453 17.75 -18.97 6.05
C GLN A 453 18.74 -18.54 7.14
N GLU A 454 18.54 -18.98 8.37
CA GLU A 454 19.45 -18.73 9.48
C GLU A 454 20.83 -19.35 9.27
N THR A 455 20.88 -20.56 8.71
CA THR A 455 22.14 -21.17 8.29
C THR A 455 22.86 -20.32 7.24
N ALA A 456 22.13 -19.73 6.30
CA ALA A 456 22.70 -18.82 5.29
C ALA A 456 23.21 -17.52 5.95
N ASP A 457 22.46 -16.98 6.90
CA ASP A 457 22.77 -15.74 7.62
C ASP A 457 23.81 -15.93 8.73
N SER A 458 24.19 -17.18 9.02
CA SER A 458 25.06 -17.58 10.13
C SER A 458 24.52 -17.22 11.52
N THR A 459 23.19 -17.30 11.67
CA THR A 459 22.47 -17.15 12.92
C THR A 459 22.14 -18.53 13.54
N ASP A 460 21.63 -18.55 14.77
CA ASP A 460 21.35 -19.75 15.56
C ASP A 460 19.86 -20.11 15.50
N SER A 461 19.53 -21.19 14.78
CA SER A 461 18.16 -21.69 14.57
C SER A 461 17.43 -22.25 15.77
N SER A 462 18.03 -22.14 16.95
CA SER A 462 17.39 -22.49 18.21
C SER A 462 17.21 -21.29 19.14
N ASP A 463 17.53 -20.10 18.65
CA ASP A 463 17.53 -18.86 19.40
C ASP A 463 16.75 -17.74 18.65
N PRO A 464 15.50 -17.47 19.05
CA PRO A 464 14.61 -16.55 18.34
C PRO A 464 15.07 -15.08 18.43
N GLY A 465 16.08 -14.78 19.27
CA GLY A 465 16.73 -13.47 19.30
C GLY A 465 17.94 -13.35 18.37
N SER A 466 18.31 -14.43 17.69
CA SER A 466 19.44 -14.53 16.78
C SER A 466 18.94 -14.65 15.35
N TYR A 467 18.66 -13.54 14.69
CA TYR A 467 18.26 -13.52 13.28
C TYR A 467 18.85 -12.32 12.54
N MET A 468 18.96 -12.43 11.21
CA MET A 468 19.27 -11.29 10.34
C MET A 468 17.96 -10.72 9.80
N GLU A 469 17.78 -9.41 9.91
CA GLU A 469 16.52 -8.77 9.51
C GLU A 469 16.36 -8.74 7.99
N HIS A 470 15.54 -9.63 7.44
CA HIS A 470 15.11 -9.60 6.04
C HIS A 470 13.74 -8.94 5.91
N LEU A 471 13.68 -7.83 5.19
CA LEU A 471 12.41 -7.19 4.89
C LEU A 471 11.74 -7.94 3.72
N THR A 472 10.48 -8.30 3.92
CA THR A 472 9.64 -8.95 2.91
C THR A 472 8.36 -8.15 2.75
N SER A 473 7.78 -8.19 1.54
CA SER A 473 6.50 -7.54 1.25
C SER A 473 5.35 -8.41 1.79
N PRO A 474 4.41 -7.87 2.59
CA PRO A 474 4.32 -6.47 3.04
C PRO A 474 5.20 -6.15 4.26
N ILE A 475 5.76 -4.93 4.26
CA ILE A 475 6.37 -4.30 5.44
C ILE A 475 5.29 -3.54 6.21
N TYR A 476 5.39 -3.52 7.54
CA TYR A 476 4.49 -2.76 8.38
C TYR A 476 5.22 -1.70 9.19
N ALA A 477 4.60 -0.54 9.33
CA ALA A 477 5.05 0.53 10.19
C ALA A 477 3.86 1.18 10.91
N LEU A 478 4.14 2.08 11.84
CA LEU A 478 3.12 2.78 12.61
C LEU A 478 3.00 4.23 12.14
N TRP A 479 1.85 4.85 12.42
CA TRP A 479 1.71 6.31 12.36
C TRP A 479 1.01 6.82 13.62
N ASN A 480 1.29 8.07 13.97
CA ASN A 480 0.74 8.76 15.13
C ASN A 480 0.45 10.21 14.75
N SER A 481 -0.75 10.71 15.00
CA SER A 481 -1.09 12.12 14.77
C SER A 481 -1.39 12.88 16.05
N TYR A 482 -1.33 12.23 17.22
CA TYR A 482 -1.31 12.93 18.50
C TYR A 482 -0.09 13.85 18.59
N LEU A 483 -0.22 14.88 19.43
CA LEU A 483 0.86 15.83 19.71
C LEU A 483 1.32 16.65 18.50
N GLY A 484 0.53 16.64 17.40
CA GLY A 484 0.86 17.37 16.17
C GLY A 484 2.13 16.86 15.49
N VAL A 485 2.48 15.58 15.66
CA VAL A 485 3.68 15.02 15.03
C VAL A 485 3.49 14.81 13.54
N MET A 486 4.52 15.15 12.78
CA MET A 486 4.67 14.86 11.37
C MET A 486 5.32 13.48 11.21
N ASN A 487 4.72 12.64 10.38
CA ASN A 487 5.10 11.27 10.08
C ASN A 487 5.65 11.24 8.65
N VAL A 488 6.90 10.85 8.50
CA VAL A 488 7.60 10.78 7.22
C VAL A 488 8.07 9.34 7.04
N LEU A 489 7.57 8.64 6.01
CA LEU A 489 8.19 7.39 5.58
C LEU A 489 9.40 7.72 4.72
N GLU A 490 10.58 7.30 5.15
CA GLU A 490 11.77 7.36 4.33
C GLU A 490 11.94 5.99 3.67
N LEU A 491 11.63 5.90 2.37
CA LEU A 491 11.72 4.68 1.57
C LEU A 491 13.07 4.63 0.89
N VAL A 492 13.84 3.56 1.09
CA VAL A 492 15.19 3.41 0.53
C VAL A 492 15.21 2.15 -0.32
N ASN A 493 15.61 2.27 -1.58
CA ASN A 493 15.85 1.12 -2.45
C ASN A 493 17.36 0.82 -2.45
N PRO A 494 17.82 -0.19 -1.68
CA PRO A 494 19.23 -0.57 -1.66
C PRO A 494 19.65 -1.38 -2.91
N GLY A 495 18.67 -1.89 -3.66
CA GLY A 495 18.88 -2.78 -4.78
C GLY A 495 19.38 -2.09 -6.04
N SER A 496 19.66 -2.93 -7.04
CA SER A 496 20.13 -2.50 -8.37
C SER A 496 19.02 -2.34 -9.41
N THR A 497 17.76 -2.57 -9.02
CA THR A 497 16.57 -2.44 -9.86
C THR A 497 15.58 -1.47 -9.23
N ASP A 498 14.76 -0.80 -10.03
CA ASP A 498 13.73 0.09 -9.53
C ASP A 498 12.66 -0.70 -8.75
N THR A 499 12.22 -0.15 -7.62
CA THR A 499 11.22 -0.76 -6.73
C THR A 499 9.97 0.10 -6.73
N THR A 500 8.80 -0.49 -6.97
CA THR A 500 7.52 0.20 -6.76
C THR A 500 6.98 -0.16 -5.39
N ALA A 501 6.78 0.82 -4.51
CA ALA A 501 6.21 0.64 -3.18
C ALA A 501 4.80 1.25 -3.12
N THR A 502 3.82 0.48 -2.69
CA THR A 502 2.45 0.92 -2.42
C THR A 502 2.24 1.06 -0.92
N ILE A 503 2.04 2.29 -0.48
CA ILE A 503 1.84 2.67 0.91
C ILE A 503 0.34 2.72 1.17
N SER A 504 -0.13 1.92 2.13
CA SER A 504 -1.53 1.81 2.53
C SER A 504 -1.70 2.20 3.99
N LEU A 505 -2.50 3.22 4.25
CA LEU A 505 -2.78 3.74 5.58
C LEU A 505 -4.02 3.04 6.16
N TYR A 506 -3.93 2.61 7.41
CA TYR A 506 -5.02 1.99 8.16
C TYR A 506 -5.22 2.70 9.49
N SER A 507 -6.47 2.82 9.92
CA SER A 507 -6.87 3.35 11.22
C SER A 507 -6.46 2.43 12.37
N ILE A 508 -6.53 2.93 13.61
CA ILE A 508 -6.29 2.16 14.84
C ILE A 508 -7.15 0.88 14.93
N THR A 509 -8.35 0.87 14.35
CA THR A 509 -9.24 -0.30 14.34
C THR A 509 -9.04 -1.22 13.14
N GLY A 510 -8.00 -1.00 12.32
CA GLY A 510 -7.68 -1.83 11.17
C GLY A 510 -8.47 -1.52 9.90
N ASN A 511 -9.26 -0.45 9.87
CA ASN A 511 -9.93 -0.04 8.63
C ASN A 511 -8.95 0.68 7.71
N HIS A 512 -8.92 0.28 6.44
CA HIS A 512 -8.19 0.98 5.39
C HIS A 512 -8.69 2.44 5.23
N ILE A 513 -7.75 3.36 5.02
CA ILE A 513 -8.01 4.80 4.87
C ILE A 513 -7.66 5.25 3.44
N TYR A 514 -6.44 4.96 2.99
CA TYR A 514 -5.92 5.46 1.72
C TYR A 514 -4.72 4.64 1.25
N SER A 515 -4.49 4.55 -0.06
CA SER A 515 -3.28 3.95 -0.62
C SER A 515 -2.70 4.80 -1.74
N LEU A 516 -1.37 4.81 -1.86
CA LEU A 516 -0.65 5.48 -2.94
C LEU A 516 0.66 4.76 -3.26
N SER A 517 0.99 4.68 -4.54
CA SER A 517 2.19 4.00 -5.03
C SER A 517 3.27 5.00 -5.45
N TYR A 518 4.52 4.65 -5.17
CA TYR A 518 5.71 5.41 -5.48
C TYR A 518 6.75 4.51 -6.16
N LEU A 519 7.38 5.03 -7.21
CA LEU A 519 8.56 4.40 -7.80
C LEU A 519 9.80 4.92 -7.08
N ILE A 520 10.59 4.02 -6.50
CA ILE A 520 11.89 4.31 -5.90
C ILE A 520 12.96 3.70 -6.80
N SER A 521 13.71 4.56 -7.50
CA SER A 521 14.78 4.09 -8.39
C SER A 521 15.88 3.34 -7.65
N ALA A 522 16.59 2.46 -8.35
CA ALA A 522 17.71 1.69 -7.82
C ALA A 522 18.73 2.58 -7.08
N GLY A 523 19.11 2.18 -5.86
CA GLY A 523 20.07 2.92 -5.03
C GLY A 523 19.58 4.27 -4.52
N GLN A 524 18.31 4.63 -4.66
CA GLN A 524 17.77 5.94 -4.25
C GLN A 524 16.91 5.85 -2.97
N GLN A 525 16.69 7.02 -2.36
CA GLN A 525 15.69 7.21 -1.30
C GLN A 525 14.53 8.07 -1.82
N TYR A 526 13.35 7.94 -1.22
CA TYR A 526 12.19 8.80 -1.42
C TYR A 526 11.41 9.00 -0.12
N ASP A 527 11.13 10.25 0.24
CA ASP A 527 10.44 10.59 1.50
C ASP A 527 8.96 10.90 1.26
N VAL A 528 8.09 10.27 2.04
CA VAL A 528 6.63 10.41 1.94
C VAL A 528 6.05 10.97 3.23
N VAL A 529 5.42 12.14 3.17
CA VAL A 529 4.76 12.77 4.31
C VAL A 529 3.34 12.23 4.47
N LEU A 530 3.15 11.30 5.40
CA LEU A 530 1.86 10.62 5.61
C LEU A 530 0.75 11.55 6.08
N ASN A 531 1.09 12.63 6.78
CA ASN A 531 0.10 13.62 7.25
C ASN A 531 -0.67 14.28 6.08
N SER A 532 -0.11 14.25 4.87
CA SER A 532 -0.73 14.80 3.66
C SER A 532 -1.66 13.81 2.96
N PHE A 533 -1.74 12.56 3.43
CA PHE A 533 -2.59 11.55 2.82
C PHE A 533 -4.07 11.89 3.05
N PRO A 534 -4.95 11.73 2.04
CA PRO A 534 -6.39 11.83 2.24
C PRO A 534 -6.88 10.91 3.36
N GLY A 535 -7.75 11.44 4.21
CA GLY A 535 -8.30 10.69 5.34
C GLY A 535 -7.36 10.48 6.52
N PHE A 536 -6.14 11.04 6.50
CA PHE A 536 -5.25 11.04 7.66
C PHE A 536 -5.95 11.72 8.85
N LEU A 537 -6.21 10.95 9.91
CA LEU A 537 -6.99 11.39 11.05
C LEU A 537 -6.11 12.17 12.03
N THR A 538 -6.58 13.31 12.53
CA THR A 538 -5.94 14.07 13.62
C THR A 538 -6.21 13.39 14.97
N ASP A 539 -5.26 13.50 15.92
CA ASP A 539 -5.36 12.90 17.26
C ASP A 539 -5.77 11.42 17.24
N SER A 540 -5.10 10.65 16.37
CA SER A 540 -5.35 9.23 16.15
C SER A 540 -4.03 8.48 15.97
N TYR A 541 -4.16 7.15 15.96
CA TYR A 541 -3.09 6.22 15.64
C TYR A 541 -3.50 5.34 14.47
N GLY A 542 -2.53 4.61 13.93
CA GLY A 542 -2.82 3.49 13.06
C GLY A 542 -1.57 2.79 12.55
N ILE A 543 -1.77 2.08 11.44
CA ILE A 543 -0.80 1.19 10.80
C ILE A 543 -0.56 1.70 9.38
N VAL A 544 0.67 1.56 8.93
CA VAL A 544 1.08 1.70 7.54
C VAL A 544 1.45 0.30 7.06
N MET A 545 0.85 -0.15 5.97
CA MET A 545 1.27 -1.35 5.24
C MET A 545 1.94 -0.92 3.94
N ILE A 546 3.13 -1.44 3.65
CA ILE A 546 3.91 -1.12 2.47
C ILE A 546 4.12 -2.42 1.70
N THR A 547 3.40 -2.59 0.58
CA THR A 547 3.71 -3.66 -0.37
C THR A 547 4.69 -3.14 -1.39
N TYR A 548 5.62 -3.96 -1.86
CA TYR A 548 6.57 -3.57 -2.89
C TYR A 548 6.88 -4.71 -3.86
N SER A 549 7.30 -4.34 -5.07
CA SER A 549 7.70 -5.24 -6.15
C SER A 549 8.77 -4.61 -7.04
N GLY A 550 9.43 -5.42 -7.87
CA GLY A 550 10.46 -4.99 -8.83
C GLY A 550 11.90 -4.96 -8.28
N GLY A 551 12.07 -4.93 -6.96
CA GLY A 551 13.37 -4.90 -6.31
C GLY A 551 13.27 -5.00 -4.79
N GLU A 552 14.25 -4.42 -4.10
CA GLU A 552 14.37 -4.41 -2.64
C GLU A 552 13.83 -3.11 -2.05
N LEU A 553 13.44 -3.16 -0.78
CA LEU A 553 12.99 -1.99 -0.03
C LEU A 553 13.49 -2.07 1.41
N ASP A 554 14.09 -0.98 1.87
CA ASP A 554 14.38 -0.68 3.27
C ASP A 554 13.80 0.69 3.61
N GLY A 555 13.92 1.10 4.87
CA GLY A 555 13.44 2.40 5.29
C GLY A 555 13.07 2.48 6.76
N ARG A 556 12.29 3.51 7.07
CA ARG A 556 11.83 3.83 8.43
C ARG A 556 10.65 4.78 8.40
N SER A 557 9.94 4.86 9.52
CA SER A 557 9.06 5.98 9.85
C SER A 557 9.80 6.97 10.73
N SER A 558 10.01 8.18 10.25
CA SER A 558 10.56 9.31 11.00
C SER A 558 9.45 10.22 11.49
N TYR A 559 9.55 10.64 12.75
CA TYR A 559 8.55 11.43 13.45
C TYR A 559 9.17 12.74 13.91
N TYR A 560 8.52 13.84 13.60
CA TYR A 560 9.00 15.17 13.96
C TYR A 560 7.90 15.96 14.65
N ARG A 561 8.18 16.56 15.80
CA ARG A 561 7.25 17.47 16.47
C ARG A 561 7.69 18.93 16.31
N PRO A 562 7.13 19.69 15.35
CA PRO A 562 7.49 21.08 15.18
C PRO A 562 6.96 21.96 16.31
N SER A 563 7.73 22.99 16.68
CA SER A 563 7.38 24.04 17.63
C SER A 563 7.96 25.37 17.15
N GLY A 564 7.18 26.12 16.34
CA GLY A 564 7.68 27.29 15.64
C GLY A 564 8.75 26.94 14.59
N SER A 565 9.94 27.54 14.69
CA SER A 565 11.10 27.18 13.87
C SER A 565 11.95 26.05 14.48
N GLN A 566 11.64 25.66 15.71
CA GLN A 566 12.33 24.60 16.45
C GLN A 566 11.50 23.31 16.44
N TYR A 567 12.06 22.26 17.04
CA TYR A 567 11.38 20.99 17.22
C TYR A 567 11.50 20.58 18.69
N GLU A 568 10.42 20.06 19.25
CA GLU A 568 10.41 19.52 20.61
C GLU A 568 11.09 18.16 20.70
N PHE A 569 10.94 17.35 19.65
CA PHE A 569 11.65 16.10 19.46
C PHE A 569 11.57 15.61 18.02
N ALA A 570 12.46 14.68 17.68
CA ALA A 570 12.31 13.80 16.54
C ALA A 570 12.85 12.40 16.89
N TYR A 571 12.30 11.38 16.25
CA TYR A 571 12.80 10.00 16.35
C TYR A 571 12.48 9.22 15.08
N SER A 572 13.09 8.05 14.92
CA SER A 572 12.72 7.12 13.85
C SER A 572 12.43 5.72 14.39
N ALA A 573 11.50 5.02 13.76
CA ALA A 573 11.26 3.60 13.95
C ALA A 573 11.58 2.88 12.63
N PRO A 574 12.58 2.00 12.59
CA PRO A 574 12.95 1.31 11.36
C PRO A 574 11.82 0.39 10.89
N PHE A 575 11.79 0.13 9.59
CA PHE A 575 11.05 -1.04 9.11
C PHE A 575 11.69 -2.29 9.71
N ALA A 576 10.87 -3.20 10.20
CA ALA A 576 11.32 -4.43 10.82
C ALA A 576 10.43 -5.59 10.34
N PRO A 577 10.98 -6.82 10.35
CA PRO A 577 10.15 -8.01 10.21
C PRO A 577 9.04 -8.05 11.26
N VAL A 578 7.96 -8.77 10.96
CA VAL A 578 6.88 -9.00 11.92
C VAL A 578 7.38 -9.90 13.04
N LEU A 579 6.90 -9.66 14.26
CA LEU A 579 7.24 -10.47 15.43
C LEU A 579 6.35 -11.71 15.48
N ARG A 580 6.91 -12.81 16.00
CA ARG A 580 6.21 -14.02 16.44
C ARG A 580 6.72 -14.41 17.83
N GLY A 581 5.98 -15.29 18.50
CA GLY A 581 6.37 -15.77 19.83
C GLY A 581 6.48 -14.67 20.89
N THR A 582 7.12 -15.01 22.01
CA THR A 582 7.28 -14.10 23.15
C THR A 582 8.44 -13.14 22.93
N THR A 583 8.18 -11.84 23.06
CA THR A 583 9.20 -10.79 22.95
C THR A 583 9.20 -9.92 24.19
N GLY A 584 10.19 -9.03 24.29
CA GLY A 584 10.21 -8.07 25.36
C GLY A 584 10.98 -6.79 25.04
N LEU A 585 10.78 -5.81 25.92
CA LEU A 585 11.43 -4.51 25.85
C LEU A 585 11.52 -3.87 27.24
N SER A 586 12.47 -2.94 27.41
CA SER A 586 12.63 -2.20 28.66
C SER A 586 11.71 -0.98 28.71
N PHE A 587 11.23 -0.66 29.91
CA PHE A 587 10.60 0.62 30.20
C PHE A 587 11.43 1.39 31.24
N ASN A 588 11.35 2.71 31.15
CA ASN A 588 12.10 3.59 32.05
C ASN A 588 11.28 4.88 32.26
N THR A 589 10.74 5.05 33.47
CA THR A 589 9.98 6.25 33.87
C THR A 589 10.86 7.25 34.65
N TYR A 590 12.18 7.06 34.65
CA TYR A 590 13.14 7.95 35.30
C TYR A 590 13.30 9.25 34.52
N GLN A 591 13.23 10.39 35.23
CA GLN A 591 13.47 11.72 34.67
C GLN A 591 14.98 11.98 34.54
N PRO A 592 15.54 12.06 33.32
CA PRO A 592 16.98 12.19 33.14
C PRO A 592 17.53 13.59 33.42
N SER A 593 16.70 14.63 33.55
CA SER A 593 17.19 15.98 33.90
C SER A 593 17.91 15.99 35.25
N VAL A 594 19.01 16.73 35.34
CA VAL A 594 19.69 17.00 36.62
C VAL A 594 19.41 18.43 37.12
N ASN A 595 18.60 19.19 36.38
CA ASN A 595 18.12 20.48 36.85
C ASN A 595 17.08 20.27 37.96
N SER A 596 17.36 20.84 39.13
CA SER A 596 16.51 20.70 40.32
C SER A 596 15.04 21.10 40.13
N SER A 597 14.72 22.00 39.20
CA SER A 597 13.34 22.41 38.93
C SER A 597 12.54 21.40 38.11
N GLU A 598 13.20 20.42 37.50
CA GLU A 598 12.62 19.50 36.51
C GLU A 598 12.54 18.06 37.04
N LEU A 599 13.11 17.78 38.22
CA LEU A 599 13.24 16.43 38.77
C LEU A 599 11.89 15.70 38.97
N ASN A 600 10.79 16.45 39.09
CA ASN A 600 9.45 15.90 39.28
C ASN A 600 8.68 15.73 37.96
N TRP A 601 9.25 16.10 36.81
CA TRP A 601 8.58 15.96 35.52
C TRP A 601 8.51 14.51 35.07
N ARG A 602 7.40 14.13 34.44
CA ARG A 602 7.13 12.75 34.04
C ARG A 602 7.83 12.34 32.75
N VAL A 603 8.19 11.05 32.68
CA VAL A 603 8.55 10.36 31.44
C VAL A 603 7.46 9.35 31.12
N ASN A 604 6.62 9.67 30.15
CA ASN A 604 5.48 8.85 29.77
C ASN A 604 5.94 7.74 28.82
N ASN A 605 5.67 6.49 29.18
CA ASN A 605 6.00 5.32 28.38
C ASN A 605 4.69 4.78 27.78
N TRP A 606 4.59 4.65 26.47
CA TRP A 606 3.41 4.11 25.77
C TRP A 606 3.79 2.85 25.01
N LEU A 607 3.15 1.73 25.34
CA LEU A 607 3.34 0.44 24.66
C LEU A 607 2.27 0.29 23.59
N SER A 608 2.69 0.25 22.33
CA SER A 608 1.85 -0.04 21.17
C SER A 608 1.95 -1.55 20.85
N ILE A 609 0.80 -2.22 20.75
CA ILE A 609 0.69 -3.62 20.29
C ILE A 609 -0.21 -3.65 19.07
N VAL A 610 0.27 -4.21 17.96
CA VAL A 610 -0.48 -4.32 16.70
C VAL A 610 -0.71 -5.79 16.37
N ASN A 611 -1.97 -6.14 16.17
CA ASN A 611 -2.35 -7.44 15.66
C ASN A 611 -2.39 -7.37 14.13
N LEU A 612 -1.60 -8.20 13.44
CA LEU A 612 -1.62 -8.25 11.97
C LEU A 612 -2.48 -9.39 11.42
N ALA A 613 -3.10 -10.20 12.30
CA ALA A 613 -4.00 -11.27 11.89
C ALA A 613 -5.37 -10.75 11.44
N ALA A 614 -6.03 -11.53 10.59
CA ALA A 614 -7.39 -11.25 10.08
C ALA A 614 -8.51 -11.48 11.13
N SER A 615 -8.16 -11.95 12.33
CA SER A 615 -9.07 -12.12 13.46
C SER A 615 -8.53 -11.41 14.69
N SER A 616 -9.40 -11.09 15.66
CA SER A 616 -8.95 -10.47 16.91
C SER A 616 -8.06 -11.43 17.69
N LYS A 617 -6.94 -10.91 18.20
CA LYS A 617 -5.95 -11.66 18.98
C LYS A 617 -5.80 -11.12 20.39
N GLN A 618 -5.26 -11.95 21.26
CA GLN A 618 -4.99 -11.59 22.66
C GLN A 618 -3.50 -11.62 22.94
N PHE A 619 -3.04 -10.61 23.66
CA PHE A 619 -1.66 -10.44 24.08
C PHE A 619 -1.62 -10.26 25.59
N ARG A 620 -0.87 -11.11 26.28
CA ARG A 620 -0.63 -10.99 27.71
C ARG A 620 0.68 -10.22 27.92
N VAL A 621 0.60 -9.09 28.60
CA VAL A 621 1.75 -8.26 28.95
C VAL A 621 2.04 -8.44 30.43
N LYS A 622 3.24 -8.93 30.74
CA LYS A 622 3.74 -8.97 32.11
C LYS A 622 4.79 -7.90 32.32
N THR A 623 4.66 -7.15 33.40
CA THR A 623 5.57 -6.06 33.75
C THR A 623 6.39 -6.47 34.95
N TYR A 624 7.71 -6.39 34.85
CA TYR A 624 8.67 -6.69 35.91
C TYR A 624 9.45 -5.45 36.31
N ASN A 625 9.84 -5.35 37.59
CA ASN A 625 10.73 -4.28 38.06
C ASN A 625 12.21 -4.59 37.80
N GLN A 626 13.09 -3.67 38.20
CA GLN A 626 14.54 -3.80 38.05
C GLN A 626 15.12 -5.13 38.56
N VAL A 627 14.57 -5.69 39.65
CA VAL A 627 15.08 -6.93 40.27
C VAL A 627 14.35 -8.19 39.76
N GLY A 628 13.53 -8.08 38.70
CA GLY A 628 12.80 -9.20 38.11
C GLY A 628 11.52 -9.61 38.85
N ALA A 629 11.03 -8.80 39.78
CA ALA A 629 9.77 -9.08 40.46
C ALA A 629 8.58 -8.60 39.60
N LEU A 630 7.60 -9.48 39.43
CA LEU A 630 6.36 -9.19 38.69
C LEU A 630 5.55 -8.09 39.40
N LEU A 631 5.25 -7.02 38.66
CA LEU A 631 4.45 -5.88 39.10
C LEU A 631 3.02 -5.95 38.57
N ALA A 632 2.84 -6.39 37.32
CA ALA A 632 1.55 -6.46 36.65
C ALA A 632 1.50 -7.59 35.62
N ASP A 633 0.29 -8.05 35.33
CA ASP A 633 0.01 -9.13 34.40
C ASP A 633 -1.38 -8.90 33.80
N VAL A 634 -1.42 -8.39 32.58
CA VAL A 634 -2.64 -7.87 31.95
C VAL A 634 -2.80 -8.46 30.56
N THR A 635 -4.01 -8.90 30.22
CA THR A 635 -4.33 -9.37 28.87
C THR A 635 -5.07 -8.29 28.10
N HIS A 636 -4.56 -7.97 26.92
CA HIS A 636 -5.14 -7.03 25.97
C HIS A 636 -5.73 -7.78 24.80
N THR A 637 -6.98 -7.45 24.44
CA THR A 637 -7.60 -7.96 23.20
C THR A 637 -7.46 -6.88 22.14
N VAL A 638 -6.82 -7.23 21.02
CA VAL A 638 -6.56 -6.31 19.91
C VAL A 638 -7.40 -6.76 18.72
N PRO A 639 -8.18 -5.84 18.08
CA PRO A 639 -8.99 -6.18 16.91
C PRO A 639 -8.17 -6.77 15.75
N ALA A 640 -8.85 -7.42 14.81
CA ALA A 640 -8.23 -7.87 13.56
C ALA A 640 -7.57 -6.68 12.85
N PHE A 641 -6.32 -6.85 12.44
CA PHE A 641 -5.50 -5.79 11.83
C PHE A 641 -5.48 -4.47 12.63
N GLY A 642 -5.70 -4.54 13.95
CA GLY A 642 -5.86 -3.38 14.83
C GLY A 642 -4.62 -3.07 15.65
N ARG A 643 -4.59 -1.87 16.24
CA ARG A 643 -3.56 -1.38 17.15
C ARG A 643 -4.17 -1.05 18.51
N SER A 644 -3.43 -1.34 19.57
CA SER A 644 -3.75 -0.94 20.94
C SER A 644 -2.56 -0.23 21.57
N ASP A 645 -2.76 1.00 22.02
CA ASP A 645 -1.78 1.78 22.79
C ASP A 645 -2.17 1.75 24.26
N VAL A 646 -1.26 1.27 25.11
CA VAL A 646 -1.51 1.06 26.54
C VAL A 646 -0.42 1.72 27.37
N ASP A 647 -0.71 1.94 28.65
CA ASP A 647 0.31 2.46 29.58
C ASP A 647 1.51 1.50 29.63
N GLY A 648 2.69 2.04 29.32
CA GLY A 648 3.97 1.35 29.35
C GLY A 648 4.69 1.48 30.69
N GLY A 649 4.02 1.91 31.77
CA GLY A 649 4.56 1.93 33.13
C GLY A 649 4.42 3.28 33.85
N HIS A 650 4.13 4.38 33.16
CA HIS A 650 4.14 5.70 33.79
C HIS A 650 2.93 5.92 34.71
N GLU A 651 1.79 5.28 34.42
CA GLU A 651 0.64 5.23 35.32
C GLU A 651 0.61 3.94 36.15
N LEU A 652 0.92 2.80 35.55
CA LEU A 652 0.83 1.47 36.15
C LEU A 652 1.78 1.28 37.34
N VAL A 653 3.03 1.70 37.18
CA VAL A 653 4.07 1.52 38.21
C VAL A 653 4.55 2.85 38.81
N GLY A 654 4.30 3.96 38.11
CA GLY A 654 4.61 5.32 38.57
C GLY A 654 5.99 5.83 38.13
N PRO A 655 6.38 7.02 38.60
CA PRO A 655 7.61 7.70 38.18
C PRO A 655 8.86 7.04 38.78
N SER A 656 10.01 7.22 38.11
CA SER A 656 11.33 6.77 38.57
C SER A 656 11.44 5.26 38.80
N ILE A 657 10.68 4.47 38.05
CA ILE A 657 10.76 3.02 38.00
C ILE A 657 11.36 2.61 36.67
N ILE A 658 12.32 1.69 36.74
CA ILE A 658 12.84 0.99 35.57
C ILE A 658 12.38 -0.46 35.65
N GLY A 659 11.95 -1.00 34.51
CA GLY A 659 11.62 -2.41 34.42
C GLY A 659 11.61 -2.93 32.99
N PHE A 660 10.90 -4.03 32.81
CA PHE A 660 10.81 -4.78 31.57
C PHE A 660 9.36 -5.22 31.35
N HIS A 661 8.91 -5.20 30.10
CA HIS A 661 7.66 -5.81 29.67
C HIS A 661 7.95 -7.07 28.86
N GLU A 662 7.33 -8.18 29.24
CA GLU A 662 7.24 -9.43 28.49
C GLU A 662 5.90 -9.45 27.76
N ILE A 663 5.93 -9.47 26.42
CA ILE A 663 4.74 -9.52 25.56
C ILE A 663 4.56 -10.94 25.04
N ILE A 664 3.45 -11.57 25.41
CA ILE A 664 3.15 -12.97 25.11
C ILE A 664 1.88 -13.01 24.23
N PRO A 665 1.98 -13.25 22.91
CA PRO A 665 0.80 -13.55 22.10
C PRO A 665 0.20 -14.89 22.55
N LEU A 666 -1.12 -14.97 22.72
CA LEU A 666 -1.75 -16.24 23.10
C LEU A 666 -1.74 -17.27 21.96
N ASP A 667 -1.71 -16.79 20.72
CA ASP A 667 -1.45 -17.57 19.52
C ASP A 667 0.01 -17.29 19.10
N GLN A 668 0.93 -18.20 19.42
CA GLN A 668 2.38 -17.95 19.28
C GLN A 668 2.83 -17.72 17.84
N ASP A 669 2.12 -18.30 16.88
CA ASP A 669 2.47 -18.23 15.46
C ASP A 669 1.89 -16.98 14.77
N GLU A 670 1.11 -16.14 15.45
CA GLU A 670 0.44 -15.02 14.78
C GLU A 670 1.33 -13.77 14.73
N PRO A 671 1.45 -13.12 13.56
CA PRO A 671 2.33 -11.98 13.39
C PRO A 671 1.79 -10.75 14.13
N TYR A 672 2.70 -10.03 14.79
CA TYR A 672 2.37 -8.79 15.49
C TYR A 672 3.53 -7.79 15.46
N ILE A 673 3.26 -6.58 15.93
CA ILE A 673 4.28 -5.56 16.20
C ILE A 673 4.13 -5.12 17.64
N ALA A 674 5.25 -4.91 18.34
CA ALA A 674 5.25 -4.27 19.64
C ALA A 674 6.36 -3.21 19.70
N LEU A 675 5.98 -1.99 20.09
CA LEU A 675 6.86 -0.84 20.20
C LEU A 675 6.55 -0.08 21.49
N LEU A 676 7.57 0.35 22.24
CA LEU A 676 7.40 1.27 23.36
C LEU A 676 8.04 2.61 23.07
N THR A 677 7.27 3.70 23.14
CA THR A 677 7.80 5.06 22.99
C THR A 677 7.84 5.78 24.33
N ARG A 678 9.01 6.32 24.68
CA ARG A 678 9.25 7.14 25.86
C ARG A 678 9.14 8.62 25.49
N TYR A 679 8.39 9.41 26.24
CA TYR A 679 8.19 10.85 26.03
C TYR A 679 8.59 11.62 27.29
N GLY A 680 9.59 12.49 27.18
CA GLY A 680 9.97 13.42 28.25
C GLY A 680 9.07 14.65 28.25
N THR A 681 8.36 14.90 29.35
CA THR A 681 7.38 15.99 29.47
C THR A 681 7.90 17.16 30.30
N ASN A 682 7.22 18.30 30.25
CA ASN A 682 7.46 19.46 31.10
C ASN A 682 6.55 19.55 32.34
N ALA A 683 5.90 18.45 32.73
CA ALA A 683 4.82 18.47 33.70
C ALA A 683 4.99 17.41 34.80
N GLY A 684 4.69 17.79 36.04
CA GLY A 684 4.60 16.85 37.16
C GLY A 684 3.37 15.94 37.09
N PRO A 685 3.21 14.99 38.04
CA PRO A 685 2.12 14.00 38.05
C PRO A 685 0.68 14.55 38.10
N SER A 686 0.50 15.83 38.44
CA SER A 686 -0.83 16.47 38.56
C SER A 686 -0.96 17.72 37.69
N GLU A 687 -0.05 17.89 36.74
CA GLU A 687 0.02 19.03 35.83
C GLU A 687 -0.24 18.55 34.41
N ALA A 688 -0.92 19.35 33.59
CA ALA A 688 -1.12 19.05 32.18
C ALA A 688 0.18 19.25 31.41
N GLU A 689 0.50 18.31 30.52
CA GLU A 689 1.65 18.41 29.62
C GLU A 689 1.39 19.50 28.56
N THR A 690 2.35 20.41 28.36
CA THR A 690 2.25 21.44 27.32
C THR A 690 3.42 21.41 26.34
N ALA A 691 4.55 20.81 26.73
CA ALA A 691 5.75 20.72 25.93
C ALA A 691 6.54 19.44 26.27
N TYR A 692 7.35 19.01 25.30
CA TYR A 692 8.11 17.78 25.37
C TYR A 692 9.57 18.08 25.02
N THR A 693 10.48 17.33 25.63
CA THR A 693 11.93 17.57 25.48
C THR A 693 12.63 16.46 24.69
N PHE A 694 12.02 15.28 24.60
CA PHE A 694 12.51 14.17 23.79
C PHE A 694 11.40 13.15 23.57
N ALA A 695 11.57 12.32 22.54
CA ALA A 695 10.84 11.08 22.38
C ALA A 695 11.76 10.00 21.80
N PHE A 696 11.57 8.75 22.22
CA PHE A 696 12.43 7.63 21.79
C PHE A 696 11.66 6.31 21.75
N PRO A 697 11.64 5.61 20.59
CA PRO A 697 10.99 4.31 20.45
C PRO A 697 11.95 3.13 20.75
N LEU A 698 11.40 2.03 21.24
CA LEU A 698 12.06 0.73 21.40
C LEU A 698 11.19 -0.36 20.80
N SER A 699 11.74 -1.13 19.86
CA SER A 699 11.08 -2.31 19.32
C SER A 699 11.22 -3.48 20.30
N ALA A 700 10.17 -4.31 20.39
CA ALA A 700 10.27 -5.55 21.14
C ALA A 700 11.11 -6.57 20.37
N HIS A 701 11.95 -7.32 21.08
CA HIS A 701 12.73 -8.42 20.53
C HIS A 701 12.68 -9.62 21.46
N ALA A 702 12.86 -10.82 20.91
CA ALA A 702 13.26 -11.95 21.72
C ALA A 702 14.68 -11.72 22.27
N GLY A 703 14.96 -12.25 23.46
CA GLY A 703 16.33 -12.23 23.97
C GLY A 703 17.21 -13.17 23.17
N THR A 704 18.52 -12.96 23.19
CA THR A 704 19.51 -13.83 22.53
C THR A 704 20.56 -14.36 23.50
N GLY A 705 21.15 -15.50 23.17
CA GLY A 705 22.33 -16.13 23.77
C GLY A 705 23.63 -15.79 23.05
N ARG A 706 23.56 -15.05 21.95
CA ARG A 706 24.68 -14.71 21.09
C ARG A 706 25.38 -13.41 21.54
N PRO A 707 26.66 -13.21 21.17
CA PRO A 707 27.32 -11.93 21.40
C PRO A 707 26.63 -10.80 20.61
N ILE A 708 26.14 -9.80 21.32
CA ILE A 708 25.53 -8.59 20.75
C ILE A 708 26.39 -7.38 21.03
N PHE A 709 26.27 -6.37 20.18
CA PHE A 709 27.11 -5.18 20.21
C PHE A 709 26.28 -3.90 20.21
N LEU A 710 26.82 -2.88 20.86
CA LEU A 710 26.19 -1.55 21.00
C LEU A 710 27.22 -0.44 20.78
N PRO A 711 26.90 0.61 20.01
CA PRO A 711 27.73 1.80 20.00
C PRO A 711 27.63 2.53 21.35
N THR A 712 28.73 3.17 21.74
CA THR A 712 28.79 4.06 22.90
C THR A 712 29.39 5.39 22.48
N SER A 713 28.89 6.48 23.05
CA SER A 713 29.29 7.82 22.60
C SER A 713 29.21 8.86 23.71
N ARG A 714 30.20 9.74 23.71
CA ARG A 714 30.22 11.04 24.39
C ARG A 714 30.74 12.13 23.46
N GLN A 715 30.67 11.88 22.15
CA GLN A 715 31.26 12.68 21.09
C GLN A 715 30.68 14.11 21.06
N PHE A 716 29.41 14.26 21.43
CA PHE A 716 28.64 15.50 21.35
C PHE A 716 28.28 16.06 22.74
N GLY A 717 28.97 15.60 23.79
CA GLY A 717 28.76 16.05 25.17
C GLY A 717 27.60 15.35 25.92
N GLU A 718 27.01 14.33 25.32
CA GLU A 718 26.02 13.45 25.94
C GLU A 718 26.61 12.57 27.05
N THR A 719 25.74 12.12 27.95
CA THR A 719 26.03 11.00 28.86
C THR A 719 25.46 9.73 28.27
N ASN A 720 26.15 8.60 28.44
CA ASN A 720 25.72 7.34 27.85
C ASN A 720 25.49 6.26 28.92
N TRP A 721 24.36 5.56 28.80
CA TRP A 721 23.96 4.45 29.66
C TRP A 721 23.62 3.22 28.83
N ILE A 722 24.12 2.05 29.22
CA ILE A 722 23.73 0.76 28.65
C ILE A 722 22.70 0.12 29.57
N GLU A 723 21.52 -0.19 29.04
CA GLU A 723 20.47 -0.93 29.71
C GLU A 723 20.57 -2.40 29.27
N VAL A 724 20.79 -3.34 30.20
CA VAL A 724 20.89 -4.79 29.92
C VAL A 724 19.79 -5.53 30.67
N VAL A 725 18.98 -6.29 29.94
CA VAL A 725 17.78 -6.96 30.47
C VAL A 725 17.88 -8.46 30.24
N ASN A 726 17.62 -9.24 31.29
CA ASN A 726 17.38 -10.67 31.17
C ASN A 726 15.91 -10.91 30.84
N THR A 727 15.59 -11.39 29.65
CA THR A 727 14.23 -11.71 29.22
C THR A 727 13.78 -13.11 29.67
N SER A 728 14.71 -13.95 30.12
CA SER A 728 14.43 -15.35 30.42
C SER A 728 13.92 -15.56 31.85
N ALA A 729 13.20 -16.67 32.03
CA ALA A 729 12.75 -17.15 33.35
C ALA A 729 13.88 -17.78 34.21
N SER A 730 15.12 -17.79 33.71
CA SER A 730 16.30 -18.32 34.40
C SER A 730 17.30 -17.21 34.67
N ALA A 731 18.13 -17.35 35.70
CA ALA A 731 19.25 -16.44 35.89
C ALA A 731 20.29 -16.62 34.77
N THR A 732 20.90 -15.54 34.31
CA THR A 732 21.92 -15.56 33.25
C THR A 732 23.18 -14.81 33.71
N SER A 733 24.36 -15.39 33.47
CA SER A 733 25.62 -14.67 33.61
C SER A 733 25.93 -13.96 32.30
N VAL A 734 26.37 -12.70 32.38
CA VAL A 734 26.70 -11.87 31.22
C VAL A 734 28.10 -11.28 31.37
N THR A 735 28.89 -11.35 30.31
CA THR A 735 30.17 -10.66 30.19
C THR A 735 29.99 -9.39 29.36
N ILE A 736 30.44 -8.25 29.87
CA ILE A 736 30.36 -6.95 29.18
C ILE A 736 31.79 -6.42 28.97
N GLU A 737 32.18 -6.27 27.71
CA GLU A 737 33.50 -5.78 27.29
C GLU A 737 33.36 -4.40 26.65
N TRP A 738 34.08 -3.41 27.16
CA TRP A 738 33.99 -2.02 26.72
C TRP A 738 35.25 -1.62 25.94
N TYR A 739 35.07 -1.13 24.72
CA TYR A 739 36.14 -0.68 23.83
C TYR A 739 36.01 0.83 23.58
N ASP A 740 37.14 1.54 23.56
CA ASP A 740 37.19 2.95 23.16
C ASP A 740 37.28 3.12 21.63
N SER A 741 37.47 4.36 21.18
CA SER A 741 37.54 4.70 19.76
C SER A 741 38.72 4.05 19.06
N ASP A 742 39.82 3.81 19.77
CA ASP A 742 41.05 3.24 19.24
C ASP A 742 41.03 1.70 19.26
N GLY A 743 39.93 1.09 19.74
CA GLY A 743 39.77 -0.36 19.89
C GLY A 743 40.46 -0.94 21.12
N SER A 744 40.85 -0.10 22.08
CA SER A 744 41.44 -0.55 23.34
C SER A 744 40.35 -1.01 24.30
N LEU A 745 40.47 -2.25 24.80
CA LEU A 745 39.60 -2.78 25.86
C LEU A 745 39.85 -1.99 27.16
N LYS A 746 38.85 -1.22 27.61
CA LYS A 746 38.91 -0.43 28.85
C LYS A 746 38.49 -1.21 30.08
N LEU A 747 37.46 -2.04 29.94
CA LEU A 747 36.82 -2.70 31.06
C LEU A 747 36.16 -4.01 30.62
N THR A 748 36.29 -5.03 31.45
CA THR A 748 35.48 -6.26 31.37
C THR A 748 34.70 -6.38 32.69
N GLN A 749 33.37 -6.52 32.59
CA GLN A 749 32.49 -6.75 33.73
C GLN A 749 31.84 -8.13 33.62
N PHE A 750 31.71 -8.80 34.75
CA PHE A 750 30.97 -10.05 34.88
C PHE A 750 29.78 -9.80 35.81
N ILE A 751 28.57 -9.96 35.28
CA ILE A 751 27.34 -9.75 36.04
C ILE A 751 26.51 -11.04 36.03
N ASN A 752 25.72 -11.22 37.09
CA ASN A 752 24.64 -12.19 37.13
C ASN A 752 23.34 -11.41 37.16
N LEU A 753 22.44 -11.70 36.23
CA LEU A 753 21.09 -11.16 36.21
C LEU A 753 20.12 -12.25 36.64
N ASP A 754 19.31 -11.95 37.66
CA ASP A 754 18.19 -12.80 38.06
C ASP A 754 17.15 -12.88 36.92
N PRO A 755 16.22 -13.87 36.94
CA PRO A 755 15.15 -13.97 35.96
C PRO A 755 14.38 -12.65 35.80
N HIS A 756 14.16 -12.20 34.56
CA HIS A 756 13.44 -10.94 34.26
C HIS A 756 14.06 -9.66 34.84
N ALA A 757 15.26 -9.72 35.41
CA ALA A 757 15.93 -8.57 36.02
C ALA A 757 16.67 -7.73 34.97
N GLN A 758 16.98 -6.48 35.31
CA GLN A 758 17.80 -5.61 34.47
C GLN A 758 18.80 -4.78 35.29
N LEU A 759 19.88 -4.37 34.63
CA LEU A 759 20.90 -3.47 35.17
C LEU A 759 21.28 -2.40 34.16
N HIS A 760 21.54 -1.20 34.65
CA HIS A 760 21.94 -0.05 33.84
C HIS A 760 23.39 0.33 34.19
N PHE A 761 24.22 0.55 33.16
CA PHE A 761 25.66 0.82 33.29
C PHE A 761 25.98 2.17 32.66
N GLN A 762 26.62 3.06 33.42
CA GLN A 762 27.07 4.33 32.88
C GLN A 762 28.41 4.16 32.15
N ALA A 763 28.50 4.62 30.90
CA ALA A 763 29.71 4.59 30.08
C ALA A 763 30.67 5.76 30.37
N ASP A 764 30.23 6.76 31.14
CA ASP A 764 30.98 7.99 31.32
C ASP A 764 32.19 7.86 32.26
N GLY A 765 33.23 8.66 31.98
CA GLY A 765 34.35 8.91 32.89
C GLY A 765 35.39 7.80 32.85
N THR A 766 35.12 6.65 33.47
CA THR A 766 36.12 5.56 33.55
C THR A 766 36.24 4.75 32.27
N ILE A 767 35.25 4.83 31.38
CA ILE A 767 35.20 4.06 30.13
C ILE A 767 35.37 5.01 28.95
N LEU A 768 34.51 6.04 28.84
CA LEU A 768 34.59 7.08 27.81
C LEU A 768 34.79 8.47 28.42
N ASP A 769 35.85 9.15 27.98
CA ASP A 769 36.07 10.57 28.23
C ASP A 769 35.16 11.46 27.37
N SER A 770 35.07 12.76 27.71
CA SER A 770 34.29 13.72 26.93
C SER A 770 34.87 13.85 25.51
N GLY A 771 34.02 13.75 24.49
CA GLY A 771 34.43 13.78 23.08
C GLY A 771 34.85 12.42 22.51
N GLU A 772 34.89 11.37 23.34
CA GLU A 772 35.17 10.00 22.90
C GLU A 772 33.92 9.26 22.45
N ARG A 773 34.15 8.10 21.82
CA ARG A 773 33.15 7.12 21.37
C ARG A 773 33.78 5.73 21.44
N GLY A 774 32.99 4.70 21.23
CA GLY A 774 33.47 3.32 21.21
C GLY A 774 32.33 2.35 21.03
N HIS A 775 32.49 1.12 21.48
CA HIS A 775 31.41 0.14 21.48
C HIS A 775 31.54 -0.85 22.64
N VAL A 776 30.46 -1.56 22.88
CA VAL A 776 30.37 -2.59 23.92
C VAL A 776 30.01 -3.91 23.27
N ARG A 777 30.65 -4.98 23.72
CA ARG A 777 30.26 -6.36 23.43
C ARG A 777 29.63 -6.97 24.68
N ILE A 778 28.43 -7.53 24.53
CA ILE A 778 27.68 -8.21 25.58
C ILE A 778 27.58 -9.68 25.21
N THR A 779 28.10 -10.57 26.05
CA THR A 779 28.10 -12.02 25.82
C THR A 779 27.36 -12.73 26.96
N PRO A 780 26.11 -13.18 26.73
CA PRO A 780 25.37 -14.00 27.68
C PRO A 780 25.86 -15.45 27.72
N THR A 781 25.39 -16.19 28.73
CA THR A 781 25.70 -17.62 28.93
C THR A 781 24.50 -18.54 28.72
N VAL A 782 23.30 -17.96 28.65
CA VAL A 782 22.03 -18.66 28.46
C VAL A 782 21.43 -18.23 27.12
N ALA A 783 20.96 -19.19 26.33
CA ALA A 783 20.23 -18.91 25.09
C ALA A 783 18.96 -18.08 25.38
N ASN A 784 18.54 -17.28 24.41
CA ASN A 784 17.23 -16.62 24.44
C ASN A 784 17.05 -15.64 25.62
N SER A 785 18.15 -15.05 26.13
CA SER A 785 18.15 -14.45 27.47
C SER A 785 18.40 -12.96 27.54
N ILE A 786 19.14 -12.33 26.60
CA ILE A 786 19.50 -10.91 26.74
C ILE A 786 18.96 -10.07 25.59
N ILE A 787 18.37 -8.93 25.96
CA ILE A 787 18.24 -7.74 25.11
C ILE A 787 19.00 -6.59 25.77
N ALA A 788 19.50 -5.65 24.97
CA ALA A 788 20.18 -4.48 25.48
C ALA A 788 20.03 -3.25 24.57
N GLN A 789 20.22 -2.07 25.14
CA GLN A 789 20.20 -0.80 24.41
C GLN A 789 21.17 0.21 25.00
N SER A 790 21.75 1.05 24.14
CA SER A 790 22.59 2.18 24.48
C SER A 790 21.77 3.46 24.44
N MET A 791 21.69 4.16 25.56
CA MET A 791 20.89 5.36 25.76
C MET A 791 21.79 6.59 25.91
N LEU A 792 21.52 7.63 25.14
CA LEU A 792 22.30 8.87 25.05
C LEU A 792 21.43 10.04 25.53
N TYR A 793 21.92 10.79 26.51
CA TYR A 793 21.20 11.91 27.11
C TYR A 793 21.97 13.21 26.93
N TYR A 794 21.37 14.15 26.19
CA TYR A 794 21.96 15.44 25.88
C TYR A 794 21.44 16.48 26.86
N ARG A 795 22.35 17.10 27.62
CA ARG A 795 21.99 18.10 28.63
C ARG A 795 22.61 19.44 28.31
N SER A 796 21.82 20.48 28.55
CA SER A 796 22.30 21.86 28.55
C SER A 796 23.21 22.14 29.75
N SER A 797 23.85 23.30 29.75
CA SER A 797 24.68 23.76 30.88
C SER A 797 23.93 23.92 32.22
N SER A 798 22.59 24.07 32.21
CA SER A 798 21.77 24.08 33.43
C SER A 798 21.46 22.68 33.97
N GLY A 799 21.80 21.63 33.21
CA GLY A 799 21.43 20.26 33.52
C GLY A 799 20.06 19.83 32.97
N SER A 800 19.34 20.72 32.30
CA SER A 800 18.08 20.41 31.63
C SER A 800 18.32 19.49 30.43
N ILE A 801 17.45 18.51 30.23
CA ILE A 801 17.51 17.61 29.08
C ILE A 801 17.10 18.36 27.80
N GLN A 802 17.87 18.20 26.72
CA GLN A 802 17.62 18.82 25.41
C GLN A 802 17.18 17.80 24.37
N ALA A 803 17.74 16.60 24.42
CA ALA A 803 17.38 15.49 23.56
C ALA A 803 17.74 14.17 24.24
N MET A 804 17.17 13.09 23.73
CA MET A 804 17.52 11.73 24.11
C MET A 804 17.50 10.87 22.86
N SER A 805 18.46 9.97 22.73
CA SER A 805 18.53 9.02 21.63
C SER A 805 18.94 7.65 22.15
N GLY A 806 18.72 6.59 21.37
CA GLY A 806 19.14 5.26 21.78
C GLY A 806 19.20 4.25 20.64
N VAL A 807 20.07 3.26 20.80
CA VAL A 807 20.34 2.20 19.80
C VAL A 807 20.17 0.85 20.47
N GLN A 808 19.40 -0.06 19.86
CA GLN A 808 19.26 -1.43 20.35
C GLN A 808 20.44 -2.29 19.89
N ALA A 809 20.80 -3.27 20.73
CA ALA A 809 21.93 -4.14 20.49
C ALA A 809 21.64 -5.09 19.33
N LYS A 810 22.67 -5.42 18.56
CA LYS A 810 22.57 -6.31 17.40
C LYS A 810 23.77 -7.24 17.30
N GLU A 811 23.56 -8.39 16.68
CA GLU A 811 24.68 -9.23 16.23
C GLU A 811 25.42 -8.57 15.07
N ALA A 812 26.72 -8.82 14.97
CA ALA A 812 27.50 -8.41 13.81
C ALA A 812 27.29 -9.45 12.68
N LEU A 813 26.31 -9.19 11.82
CA LEU A 813 25.90 -10.07 10.73
C LEU A 813 26.19 -9.43 9.36
N GLY A 814 25.90 -10.18 8.29
CA GLY A 814 25.95 -9.68 6.91
C GLY A 814 27.34 -9.60 6.28
N SER A 815 27.34 -9.31 4.99
CA SER A 815 28.53 -9.06 4.18
C SER A 815 28.60 -7.64 3.64
N GLU A 816 27.46 -6.97 3.55
CA GLU A 816 27.32 -5.55 3.23
C GLU A 816 26.38 -4.89 4.24
N TYR A 817 26.35 -3.55 4.28
CA TYR A 817 25.46 -2.81 5.17
C TYR A 817 24.84 -1.65 4.39
N SER A 818 23.50 -1.60 4.38
CA SER A 818 22.74 -0.57 3.69
C SER A 818 22.07 0.37 4.66
N GLY A 819 22.12 1.66 4.37
CA GLY A 819 21.49 2.69 5.19
C GLY A 819 21.21 3.94 4.37
N SER A 820 20.97 5.05 5.06
CA SER A 820 20.70 6.32 4.40
C SER A 820 21.08 7.52 5.24
N TYR A 821 21.12 8.68 4.59
CA TYR A 821 21.36 9.98 5.19
C TYR A 821 20.27 10.97 4.79
N ASN A 822 20.03 11.98 5.63
CA ASN A 822 19.09 13.06 5.34
C ASN A 822 19.61 14.38 5.93
N LEU A 823 19.94 15.33 5.06
CA LEU A 823 20.51 16.64 5.38
C LEU A 823 19.49 17.78 5.33
N TRP A 824 18.21 17.47 5.09
CA TRP A 824 17.14 18.45 5.23
C TRP A 824 17.05 18.95 6.67
N LEU A 825 16.40 20.10 6.85
CA LEU A 825 16.22 20.75 8.16
C LEU A 825 17.53 21.18 8.83
N ASN A 826 18.64 21.30 8.07
CA ASN A 826 19.99 21.49 8.60
C ASN A 826 20.42 20.35 9.56
N MET A 827 20.02 19.11 9.26
CA MET A 827 20.46 17.95 10.03
C MET A 827 21.92 17.60 9.72
N GLU A 828 22.72 17.43 10.77
CA GLU A 828 24.05 16.83 10.70
C GLU A 828 23.92 15.31 10.84
N ASN A 829 24.46 14.57 9.87
CA ASN A 829 24.46 13.10 9.90
C ASN A 829 25.89 12.61 10.19
N TYR A 830 26.01 11.68 11.12
CA TYR A 830 27.27 11.05 11.54
C TYR A 830 27.17 9.53 11.41
N LEU A 831 27.89 8.97 10.45
CA LEU A 831 27.96 7.53 10.22
C LEU A 831 29.01 6.95 11.17
N THR A 832 28.57 6.19 12.17
CA THR A 832 29.45 5.53 13.15
C THR A 832 29.68 4.09 12.73
N ILE A 833 30.95 3.70 12.61
CA ILE A 833 31.37 2.37 12.15
C ILE A 833 32.31 1.79 13.19
N SER A 834 31.95 0.64 13.77
CA SER A 834 32.80 -0.09 14.71
C SER A 834 33.22 -1.41 14.10
N ASN A 835 34.52 -1.66 14.01
CA ASN A 835 35.07 -2.98 13.75
C ASN A 835 34.88 -3.83 15.01
N ILE A 836 34.34 -5.04 14.88
CA ILE A 836 34.15 -5.96 16.02
C ILE A 836 35.16 -7.12 16.02
N LEU A 837 36.08 -7.15 15.06
CA LEU A 837 37.07 -8.22 14.91
C LEU A 837 38.42 -7.84 15.50
N ASN A 838 39.17 -8.87 15.90
CA ASN A 838 40.57 -8.76 16.32
C ASN A 838 41.55 -8.65 15.12
N GLN A 839 41.14 -8.00 14.05
CA GLN A 839 41.95 -7.79 12.85
C GLN A 839 41.57 -6.47 12.20
N THR A 840 42.47 -5.90 11.40
CA THR A 840 42.15 -4.72 10.59
C THR A 840 41.08 -5.03 9.55
N VAL A 841 40.15 -4.11 9.37
CA VAL A 841 39.07 -4.19 8.36
C VAL A 841 39.11 -2.93 7.51
N VAL A 842 39.03 -3.09 6.20
CA VAL A 842 38.89 -1.99 5.24
C VAL A 842 37.44 -1.95 4.76
N VAL A 843 36.80 -0.79 4.92
CA VAL A 843 35.40 -0.57 4.55
C VAL A 843 35.36 0.39 3.37
N ARG A 844 34.78 -0.06 2.25
CA ARG A 844 34.36 0.82 1.17
C ARG A 844 32.99 1.38 1.51
N ILE A 845 32.81 2.68 1.33
CA ILE A 845 31.54 3.39 1.58
C ILE A 845 31.15 4.08 0.28
N ASP A 846 30.01 3.71 -0.28
CA ASP A 846 29.41 4.36 -1.43
C ASP A 846 28.18 5.17 -1.00
N SER A 847 28.01 6.36 -1.55
CA SER A 847 26.86 7.25 -1.33
C SER A 847 26.17 7.58 -2.64
N ALA A 848 24.83 7.67 -2.62
CA ALA A 848 24.03 8.17 -3.74
C ALA A 848 22.95 9.13 -3.24
N GLY A 849 23.01 10.39 -3.66
CA GLY A 849 22.08 11.45 -3.28
C GLY A 849 20.92 11.62 -4.25
N SER A 850 19.82 12.17 -3.73
CA SER A 850 18.61 12.53 -4.48
C SER A 850 18.84 13.59 -5.57
N ASP A 851 19.94 14.33 -5.48
CA ASP A 851 20.43 15.29 -6.47
C ASP A 851 21.33 14.64 -7.54
N SER A 852 21.36 13.30 -7.60
CA SER A 852 22.26 12.50 -8.45
C SER A 852 23.74 12.61 -8.09
N SER A 853 24.09 13.18 -6.93
CA SER A 853 25.45 13.13 -6.41
C SER A 853 25.84 11.70 -6.06
N THR A 854 27.09 11.32 -6.33
CA THR A 854 27.65 10.04 -5.90
C THR A 854 29.03 10.23 -5.30
N GLY A 855 29.35 9.43 -4.29
CA GLY A 855 30.63 9.46 -3.61
C GLY A 855 31.12 8.06 -3.26
N THR A 856 32.44 7.91 -3.17
CA THR A 856 33.08 6.69 -2.67
C THR A 856 34.21 7.08 -1.72
N ALA A 857 34.22 6.50 -0.53
CA ALA A 857 35.29 6.64 0.45
C ALA A 857 35.80 5.26 0.90
N PHE A 858 37.01 5.24 1.46
CA PHE A 858 37.60 4.06 2.08
C PHE A 858 38.05 4.41 3.49
N VAL A 859 37.69 3.54 4.43
CA VAL A 859 38.08 3.66 5.84
C VAL A 859 38.79 2.38 6.26
N THR A 860 39.96 2.53 6.86
CA THR A 860 40.71 1.41 7.46
C THR A 860 40.55 1.49 8.96
N LEU A 861 39.98 0.45 9.56
CA LEU A 861 39.77 0.31 11.00
C LEU A 861 40.74 -0.73 11.57
N ALA A 862 41.51 -0.35 12.58
CA ALA A 862 42.29 -1.25 13.41
C ALA A 862 41.37 -2.24 14.16
N PRO A 863 41.92 -3.32 14.76
CA PRO A 863 41.14 -4.24 15.58
C PRO A 863 40.30 -3.49 16.63
N TYR A 864 38.99 -3.76 16.66
CA TYR A 864 38.02 -3.12 17.55
C TYR A 864 37.85 -1.59 17.42
N GLU A 865 38.47 -0.94 16.43
CA GLU A 865 38.41 0.52 16.28
C GLU A 865 37.00 1.00 15.94
N THR A 866 36.63 2.17 16.46
CA THR A 866 35.35 2.84 16.18
C THR A 866 35.57 4.24 15.60
N THR A 867 35.11 4.46 14.38
CA THR A 867 35.18 5.77 13.72
C THR A 867 33.81 6.41 13.54
N SER A 868 33.79 7.73 13.29
CA SER A 868 32.59 8.51 13.01
C SER A 868 32.88 9.45 11.84
N ILE A 869 32.04 9.39 10.81
CA ILE A 869 32.21 10.09 9.53
C ILE A 869 31.09 11.13 9.40
N PRO A 870 31.38 12.44 9.41
CA PRO A 870 30.38 13.48 9.16
C PRO A 870 29.90 13.46 7.71
N VAL A 871 28.83 12.70 7.44
CA VAL A 871 28.20 12.55 6.11
C VAL A 871 27.73 13.88 5.53
N HIS A 872 27.43 14.87 6.36
CA HIS A 872 27.05 16.22 5.94
C HIS A 872 28.22 17.07 5.39
N SER A 873 29.47 16.60 5.54
CA SER A 873 30.66 17.22 4.96
C SER A 873 30.87 16.76 3.52
N THR A 874 30.79 17.69 2.58
CA THR A 874 30.98 17.41 1.14
C THR A 874 32.32 16.75 0.81
N ALA A 875 33.34 16.94 1.65
CA ALA A 875 34.69 16.44 1.43
C ALA A 875 34.83 14.92 1.57
N GLU A 876 33.93 14.26 2.29
CA GLU A 876 34.08 12.84 2.64
C GLU A 876 33.31 11.92 1.70
N LEU A 877 32.04 12.24 1.43
CA LEU A 877 31.12 11.39 0.67
C LEU A 877 30.43 12.13 -0.48
N ASN A 878 30.92 13.32 -0.86
CA ASN A 878 30.37 14.13 -1.96
C ASN A 878 28.85 14.37 -1.85
N THR A 879 28.36 14.58 -0.63
CA THR A 879 26.96 14.94 -0.35
C THR A 879 26.75 16.45 -0.47
N SER A 880 25.49 16.88 -0.62
CA SER A 880 25.10 18.29 -0.75
C SER A 880 24.13 18.68 0.38
N PRO A 881 24.12 19.94 0.86
CA PRO A 881 23.06 20.41 1.76
C PRO A 881 21.66 20.23 1.17
N ASP A 882 20.65 20.06 2.02
CA ASP A 882 19.25 19.88 1.64
C ASP A 882 19.01 18.69 0.67
N THR A 883 19.78 17.62 0.84
CA THR A 883 19.56 16.35 0.14
C THR A 883 19.38 15.20 1.13
N TYR A 884 18.82 14.10 0.63
CA TYR A 884 18.84 12.80 1.28
C TYR A 884 19.40 11.79 0.29
N GLY A 885 19.76 10.59 0.76
CA GLY A 885 20.35 9.58 -0.11
C GLY A 885 20.70 8.29 0.60
N SER A 886 21.09 7.29 -0.17
CA SER A 886 21.49 5.98 0.33
C SER A 886 22.98 5.93 0.68
N LEU A 887 23.32 4.99 1.56
CA LEU A 887 24.69 4.62 1.95
C LEU A 887 24.83 3.10 1.82
N LEU A 888 25.87 2.64 1.12
CA LEU A 888 26.23 1.23 1.06
C LEU A 888 27.66 1.06 1.59
N LEU A 889 27.84 0.14 2.54
CA LEU A 889 29.14 -0.18 3.12
C LEU A 889 29.50 -1.64 2.78
N THR A 890 30.67 -1.83 2.18
CA THR A 890 31.20 -3.15 1.83
C THR A 890 32.56 -3.34 2.53
N PRO A 891 32.60 -4.03 3.69
CA PRO A 891 33.86 -4.41 4.32
C PRO A 891 34.59 -5.51 3.54
N ASP A 892 35.92 -5.58 3.69
CA ASP A 892 36.75 -6.67 3.18
C ASP A 892 36.69 -7.95 4.05
N ALA A 893 35.97 -7.90 5.17
CA ALA A 893 35.66 -9.03 6.02
C ALA A 893 34.15 -9.08 6.34
N ILE A 894 33.50 -10.22 6.13
CA ILE A 894 32.09 -10.41 6.49
C ILE A 894 31.91 -10.42 8.01
N ARG A 895 30.72 -10.08 8.51
CA ARG A 895 30.36 -10.13 9.94
C ARG A 895 31.35 -9.36 10.81
N SER A 896 31.79 -8.20 10.32
CA SER A 896 32.90 -7.47 10.89
C SER A 896 32.52 -6.14 11.51
N LEU A 897 31.32 -5.63 11.23
CA LEU A 897 30.92 -4.29 11.62
C LEU A 897 29.63 -4.28 12.45
N ILE A 898 29.53 -3.27 13.30
CA ILE A 898 28.26 -2.63 13.63
C ILE A 898 28.28 -1.18 13.14
N VAL A 899 27.16 -0.76 12.55
CA VAL A 899 27.05 0.53 11.86
C VAL A 899 25.73 1.20 12.19
N ASP A 900 25.74 2.49 12.49
CA ASP A 900 24.53 3.30 12.68
C ASP A 900 24.76 4.73 12.20
N THR A 901 23.71 5.41 11.71
CA THR A 901 23.77 6.83 11.36
C THR A 901 23.09 7.65 12.44
N HIS A 902 23.80 8.56 13.09
CA HIS A 902 23.24 9.47 14.09
C HIS A 902 22.90 10.81 13.44
N ARG A 903 21.64 11.25 13.55
CA ARG A 903 21.16 12.55 13.08
C ARG A 903 21.02 13.52 14.24
N LEU A 904 21.65 14.69 14.12
CA LEU A 904 21.57 15.78 15.09
C LEU A 904 21.07 17.04 14.38
N ARG A 905 20.26 17.85 15.05
CA ARG A 905 19.87 19.18 14.55
C ARG A 905 20.07 20.22 15.62
N TYR A 906 20.71 21.32 15.25
CA TYR A 906 20.93 22.47 16.11
C TYR A 906 20.15 23.68 15.63
N GLU A 907 19.55 24.41 16.56
CA GLU A 907 19.11 25.78 16.36
C GLU A 907 20.06 26.72 17.11
N SER A 908 20.86 27.46 16.35
CA SER A 908 22.02 28.22 16.88
C SER A 908 23.03 27.31 17.60
N SER A 909 23.08 27.34 18.93
CA SER A 909 23.97 26.49 19.75
C SER A 909 23.21 25.47 20.61
N ASN A 910 21.89 25.40 20.48
CA ASN A 910 21.06 24.48 21.22
C ASN A 910 20.69 23.29 20.33
N LEU A 911 20.83 22.09 20.88
CA LEU A 911 20.35 20.89 20.22
C LEU A 911 18.82 20.85 20.29
N ASP A 912 18.17 20.73 19.14
CA ASP A 912 16.71 20.59 19.03
C ASP A 912 16.32 19.11 19.16
N PHE A 913 17.02 18.21 18.45
CA PHE A 913 16.84 16.77 18.58
C PHE A 913 18.09 16.00 18.19
N ALA A 914 18.16 14.74 18.64
CA ALA A 914 19.11 13.74 18.20
C ALA A 914 18.42 12.39 18.13
N PHE A 915 18.61 11.63 17.05
CA PHE A 915 18.14 10.25 16.94
C PHE A 915 18.98 9.43 15.97
N PRO A 916 19.17 8.12 16.21
CA PRO A 916 19.83 7.25 15.26
C PRO A 916 18.85 6.78 14.20
N THR A 917 19.41 6.31 13.09
CA THR A 917 18.69 5.60 12.05
C THR A 917 19.47 4.36 11.66
N THR A 918 18.74 3.26 11.47
CA THR A 918 19.31 1.93 11.23
C THR A 918 20.11 1.87 9.93
N VAL A 919 21.25 1.17 10.01
CA VAL A 919 21.98 0.62 8.87
C VAL A 919 21.90 -0.90 8.98
N ARG A 920 21.28 -1.54 7.99
CA ARG A 920 20.87 -2.95 7.99
C ARG A 920 21.95 -3.82 7.33
N PRO A 921 22.36 -4.94 7.95
CA PRO A 921 23.22 -5.92 7.29
C PRO A 921 22.49 -6.57 6.10
N GLN A 922 23.24 -6.88 5.03
CA GLN A 922 22.77 -7.55 3.81
C GLN A 922 23.56 -8.84 3.57
#